data_AF-B4HPG1-F1
#
_entry.id   AF-B4HPG1-F1
#
_cell.length_a   1.000
_cell.length_b   1.000
_cell.length_c   1.000
_cell.angle_alpha   90.00
_cell.angle_beta   90.00
_cell.angle_gamma   90.00
#
_symmetry.space_group_name_H-M   'P 1'
#
loop_
_entity.id
_entity.type
_entity.pdbx_description
1 polymer ?
#
loop_
_entity_poly.entity_id
_entity_poly.type
_entity_poly.pdbx_seq_one_letter_code
_entity_poly.pdbx_strand_id
1 'polypeptide(L)'
;MDDLRGFLRQAGQEFLNAAGEAAMGAAKEVVGSVINEIFIKKEADTKRVLPSIKNMRVQPLQSQSSSTLYYGNLGEKSSNLGPYSEVQDYETILNSCLASGSLFEDPLFPASNESLQFSRRPDRHIEWLRPHEIAENPQFFVEGYSRFDVQQGELGDCWLLAATANLTQESNLFFRVIPPEQSFEENYAGIFHFRFWQYGKWVDVIIDDRLPTYNGELMYMHSTEKNEFWSALLEKAYAKLHGSYEALKGGSTCEAMEDFTGGVSEWYDLKEAPGNLFTILQKAAERNSMMGCSIEPDPNVTEAETPQGLIRGHAYSITKVCLIDIVTPNRQGKIPMIRMRNPWGNEAEWNGPWSDSSPEWRYIPEEQKAEIGLTFDRDGEFWMSFQDFLNHFDRVEICNLSPDSLTEDQQNSGKRKWEMSMYEGEWTPGVTAGGCRNFLDTFWHNPQYIITLVDPDEEDEEGQCTVIVALMQKNRRSKRNMGMECLTIGFAIYSLNDRELENRPQGLNFFRYKSSVGRSPHFINTREVCARFKLPPGHYLIVPSTFDPNEEGEFIIRVFSETQNNMEENDDHVGYGGKADTITPGFPTPKPIDPQKEGLRRLFDSIAGKDMEVDWMELKRILDHSMRDDLPKPVVFNRFSNNMAFETQAAGPGEDGASACGLLSLICGPFLKGTPFEEQLGMNDQSNKRLIGDNPANGGPVTANAIVDETHGFSKDVCRSMVAMLDADKSGKLGFEEFETLLSEIAKWKAIFKVYDVENTGRVSGFQLREALHSAGYHLNNRVLNVLGHRYGSRDGKIAFDDFIMCAVKIKTYMDIFKERDTEKNETATFTLEEWIERTIYS
;
A
#
# COMPACT_ATOMS: atom_id res chain seq x y z
N MET A 1 -27.74 37.00 33.95
CA MET A 1 -26.92 36.07 33.15
C MET A 1 -27.66 34.76 32.85
N ASP A 2 -28.42 34.20 33.81
CA ASP A 2 -29.16 32.96 33.56
C ASP A 2 -30.37 33.13 32.62
N ASP A 3 -31.05 34.27 32.64
CA ASP A 3 -32.10 34.58 31.64
C ASP A 3 -31.53 34.75 30.22
N LEU A 4 -30.34 35.35 30.12
CA LEU A 4 -29.63 35.48 28.84
C LEU A 4 -29.19 34.11 28.32
N ARG A 5 -28.65 33.25 29.20
CA ARG A 5 -28.33 31.85 28.87
C ARG A 5 -29.57 31.06 28.45
N GLY A 6 -30.69 31.22 29.14
CA GLY A 6 -31.95 30.55 28.80
C GLY A 6 -32.55 31.03 27.47
N PHE A 7 -32.40 32.32 27.15
CA PHE A 7 -32.86 32.89 25.89
C PHE A 7 -31.98 32.46 24.70
N LEU A 8 -30.65 32.50 24.85
CA LEU A 8 -29.69 32.00 23.85
C LEU A 8 -29.91 30.51 23.57
N ARG A 9 -30.17 29.74 24.63
CA ARG A 9 -30.54 28.32 24.56
C ARG A 9 -31.75 28.07 23.69
N GLN A 10 -32.78 28.91 23.79
CA GLN A 10 -34.03 28.70 23.06
C GLN A 10 -33.90 29.15 21.60
N ALA A 11 -33.42 30.38 21.37
CA ALA A 11 -33.39 30.96 20.02
C ALA A 11 -32.37 30.28 19.09
N GLY A 12 -31.15 29.99 19.57
CA GLY A 12 -30.12 29.31 18.77
C GLY A 12 -30.48 27.87 18.46
N GLN A 13 -31.04 27.15 19.45
CA GLN A 13 -31.51 25.78 19.28
C GLN A 13 -32.72 25.70 18.34
N GLU A 14 -33.69 26.60 18.47
CA GLU A 14 -34.86 26.65 17.58
C GLU A 14 -34.46 26.92 16.13
N PHE A 15 -33.53 27.84 15.87
CA PHE A 15 -33.05 28.13 14.52
C PHE A 15 -32.32 26.93 13.91
N LEU A 16 -31.34 26.37 14.62
CA LEU A 16 -30.54 25.24 14.13
C LEU A 16 -31.38 23.96 14.01
N ASN A 17 -32.34 23.74 14.92
CA ASN A 17 -33.26 22.61 14.83
C ASN A 17 -34.27 22.82 13.71
N ALA A 18 -34.82 24.02 13.50
CA ALA A 18 -35.74 24.28 12.40
C ALA A 18 -35.05 24.13 11.03
N ALA A 19 -33.83 24.65 10.90
CA ALA A 19 -33.00 24.44 9.71
C ALA A 19 -32.64 22.96 9.53
N GLY A 20 -32.29 22.27 10.62
CA GLY A 20 -31.97 20.85 10.64
C GLY A 20 -33.16 19.95 10.31
N GLU A 21 -34.35 20.23 10.82
CA GLU A 21 -35.59 19.50 10.55
C GLU A 21 -36.07 19.72 9.10
N ALA A 22 -35.97 20.96 8.60
CA ALA A 22 -36.28 21.27 7.21
C ALA A 22 -35.32 20.55 6.25
N ALA A 23 -34.03 20.54 6.57
CA ALA A 23 -33.03 19.83 5.79
C ALA A 23 -33.14 18.30 5.94
N MET A 24 -33.48 17.77 7.11
CA MET A 24 -33.73 16.33 7.30
C MET A 24 -35.01 15.85 6.61
N GLY A 25 -36.06 16.69 6.56
CA GLY A 25 -37.26 16.42 5.77
C GLY A 25 -36.95 16.32 4.29
N ALA A 26 -36.19 17.31 3.78
CA ALA A 26 -35.72 17.32 2.38
C ALA A 26 -34.76 16.16 2.09
N ALA A 27 -33.83 15.85 2.99
CA ALA A 27 -32.90 14.73 2.82
C ALA A 27 -33.62 13.37 2.86
N LYS A 28 -34.63 13.19 3.71
CA LYS A 28 -35.48 11.98 3.70
C LYS A 28 -36.30 11.85 2.44
N GLU A 29 -36.79 12.96 1.88
CA GLU A 29 -37.51 12.98 0.60
C GLU A 29 -36.57 12.68 -0.58
N VAL A 30 -35.34 13.20 -0.58
CA VAL A 30 -34.32 12.94 -1.63
C VAL A 30 -33.76 11.52 -1.51
N VAL A 31 -33.39 11.04 -0.33
CA VAL A 31 -32.99 9.64 -0.11
C VAL A 31 -34.14 8.70 -0.46
N GLY A 32 -35.37 9.07 -0.10
CA GLY A 32 -36.58 8.36 -0.49
C GLY A 32 -36.85 8.39 -2.01
N SER A 33 -36.54 9.49 -2.69
CA SER A 33 -36.69 9.62 -4.15
C SER A 33 -35.60 8.90 -4.91
N VAL A 34 -34.35 8.89 -4.43
CA VAL A 34 -33.23 8.12 -4.99
C VAL A 34 -33.49 6.62 -4.82
N ILE A 35 -33.97 6.18 -3.65
CA ILE A 35 -34.40 4.80 -3.41
C ILE A 35 -35.60 4.42 -4.30
N ASN A 36 -36.55 5.34 -4.52
CA ASN A 36 -37.70 5.10 -5.40
C ASN A 36 -37.38 5.21 -6.90
N GLU A 37 -36.42 6.04 -7.34
CA GLU A 37 -35.99 6.12 -8.73
C GLU A 37 -35.20 4.85 -9.13
N ILE A 38 -34.49 4.25 -8.18
CA ILE A 38 -33.91 2.91 -8.32
C ILE A 38 -35.02 1.83 -8.45
N PHE A 39 -36.22 2.06 -7.91
CA PHE A 39 -37.34 1.10 -7.93
C PHE A 39 -38.41 1.33 -9.02
N ILE A 40 -38.59 2.56 -9.54
CA ILE A 40 -39.68 2.91 -10.47
C ILE A 40 -39.23 3.08 -11.93
N LYS A 41 -37.93 3.08 -12.24
CA LYS A 41 -37.45 2.92 -13.64
C LYS A 41 -37.49 1.45 -14.13
N LYS A 42 -38.50 0.68 -13.69
CA LYS A 42 -38.74 -0.71 -14.11
C LYS A 42 -39.95 -0.91 -15.03
N GLU A 43 -40.77 0.09 -15.34
CA GLU A 43 -41.94 -0.18 -16.20
C GLU A 43 -42.40 1.05 -17.00
N ALA A 44 -41.75 1.33 -18.14
CA ALA A 44 -42.36 1.99 -19.29
C ALA A 44 -41.49 1.78 -20.54
N ASP A 45 -42.03 0.99 -21.46
CA ASP A 45 -41.35 0.47 -22.64
C ASP A 45 -41.55 1.37 -23.89
N THR A 46 -40.51 1.39 -24.74
CA THR A 46 -40.50 1.57 -26.21
C THR A 46 -41.31 2.69 -26.93
N LYS A 47 -40.61 3.63 -27.58
CA LYS A 47 -40.55 3.81 -29.07
C LYS A 47 -39.81 5.10 -29.52
N ARG A 48 -38.80 4.88 -30.39
CA ARG A 48 -38.30 5.69 -31.54
C ARG A 48 -38.28 7.23 -31.45
N VAL A 49 -37.11 7.82 -31.78
CA VAL A 49 -36.79 8.50 -33.08
C VAL A 49 -35.32 9.00 -33.04
N LEU A 50 -34.55 8.70 -34.10
CA LEU A 50 -33.25 9.31 -34.48
C LEU A 50 -33.50 10.60 -35.27
N PRO A 51 -32.62 11.63 -35.22
CA PRO A 51 -31.47 11.73 -36.15
C PRO A 51 -30.18 12.28 -35.46
N SER A 52 -29.00 11.70 -35.68
CA SER A 52 -28.08 11.84 -36.83
C SER A 52 -27.23 13.14 -36.85
N ILE A 53 -25.94 12.97 -36.49
CA ILE A 53 -24.73 13.41 -37.23
C ILE A 53 -24.47 14.94 -37.36
N LYS A 54 -23.36 15.45 -36.79
CA LYS A 54 -22.09 15.78 -37.50
C LYS A 54 -21.10 16.65 -36.67
N ASN A 55 -19.84 16.23 -36.75
CA ASN A 55 -18.60 17.04 -36.80
C ASN A 55 -18.09 17.74 -35.53
N MET A 56 -17.00 17.19 -34.98
CA MET A 56 -15.75 17.96 -34.93
C MET A 56 -14.54 17.06 -35.20
N ARG A 57 -13.85 17.35 -36.30
CA ARG A 57 -12.51 16.86 -36.64
C ARG A 57 -11.49 17.60 -35.79
N VAL A 58 -10.49 16.90 -35.28
CA VAL A 58 -9.21 17.51 -34.92
C VAL A 58 -8.11 16.77 -35.68
N GLN A 59 -7.40 17.49 -36.55
CA GLN A 59 -6.16 17.04 -37.17
C GLN A 59 -4.97 17.46 -36.29
N PRO A 60 -3.86 16.69 -36.30
CA PRO A 60 -2.70 16.94 -35.46
C PRO A 60 -1.80 18.01 -36.08
N LEU A 61 -1.26 18.90 -35.25
CA LEU A 61 -0.20 19.84 -35.65
C LEU A 61 1.11 19.41 -34.99
N GLN A 62 2.02 18.93 -35.85
CA GLN A 62 3.44 18.80 -35.56
C GLN A 62 4.09 20.18 -35.54
N SER A 63 4.91 20.46 -34.53
CA SER A 63 6.14 21.23 -34.70
C SER A 63 7.18 20.86 -33.65
N GLN A 64 8.32 20.42 -34.17
CA GLN A 64 9.64 20.23 -33.55
C GLN A 64 10.01 21.47 -32.70
N SER A 65 10.71 21.39 -31.56
CA SER A 65 12.04 20.83 -31.34
C SER A 65 12.47 20.96 -29.87
N SER A 66 13.47 20.13 -29.49
CA SER A 66 14.33 20.20 -28.29
C SER A 66 13.90 19.37 -27.08
N SER A 67 14.38 18.13 -27.13
CA SER A 67 14.37 17.10 -26.10
C SER A 67 15.21 17.48 -24.88
N THR A 68 14.54 17.84 -23.79
CA THR A 68 15.03 17.69 -22.42
C THR A 68 13.94 16.94 -21.67
N LEU A 69 14.18 15.66 -21.40
CA LEU A 69 13.26 14.74 -20.72
C LEU A 69 13.02 15.23 -19.28
N TYR A 70 11.96 16.02 -19.10
CA TYR A 70 11.35 16.23 -17.79
C TYR A 70 10.44 15.04 -17.50
N TYR A 71 10.86 14.19 -16.57
CA TYR A 71 9.98 13.21 -15.92
C TYR A 71 8.81 13.98 -15.31
N GLY A 72 7.60 13.68 -15.79
CA GLY A 72 6.37 14.19 -15.23
C GLY A 72 6.15 13.61 -13.84
N ASN A 73 6.15 14.49 -12.84
CA ASN A 73 5.74 14.20 -11.46
C ASN A 73 4.28 13.72 -11.45
N LEU A 74 4.08 12.39 -11.55
CA LEU A 74 2.90 11.72 -11.01
C LEU A 74 3.06 11.67 -9.49
N GLY A 75 2.07 12.21 -8.78
CA GLY A 75 2.14 12.52 -7.35
C GLY A 75 2.76 11.44 -6.47
N GLU A 76 4.02 11.66 -6.08
CA GLU A 76 4.75 10.83 -5.14
C GLU A 76 4.45 11.28 -3.71
N LYS A 77 3.59 10.55 -3.01
CA LYS A 77 3.80 10.35 -1.58
C LYS A 77 4.52 9.02 -1.41
N SER A 78 5.85 9.06 -1.47
CA SER A 78 6.65 8.00 -0.88
C SER A 78 6.37 7.98 0.62
N SER A 79 5.60 7.01 1.09
CA SER A 79 5.69 6.49 2.47
C SER A 79 6.94 5.63 2.67
N ASN A 80 7.76 5.48 1.63
CA ASN A 80 9.13 5.00 1.72
C ASN A 80 10.00 6.14 2.24
N LEU A 81 10.38 6.05 3.53
CA LEU A 81 11.20 6.99 4.31
C LEU A 81 10.39 8.20 4.81
N GLY A 82 10.16 8.25 6.13
CA GLY A 82 9.68 9.46 6.78
C GLY A 82 10.61 10.65 6.47
N PRO A 83 10.17 11.90 6.70
CA PRO A 83 10.93 13.12 6.36
C PRO A 83 12.25 13.31 7.15
N TYR A 84 12.74 12.27 7.82
CA TYR A 84 13.94 12.23 8.65
C TYR A 84 14.77 10.94 8.51
N SER A 85 14.53 10.07 7.51
CA SER A 85 15.56 9.08 7.21
C SER A 85 16.68 9.78 6.46
N GLU A 86 17.90 9.76 7.00
CA GLU A 86 19.08 10.23 6.28
C GLU A 86 19.17 9.48 4.95
N VAL A 87 18.93 10.19 3.85
CA VAL A 87 19.13 9.65 2.51
C VAL A 87 20.63 9.57 2.33
N GLN A 88 21.18 8.36 2.40
CA GLN A 88 22.57 8.10 2.06
C GLN A 88 22.73 8.26 0.54
N ASP A 89 23.72 9.05 0.13
CA ASP A 89 24.09 9.25 -1.27
C ASP A 89 25.51 8.72 -1.47
N TYR A 90 25.67 7.77 -2.40
CA TYR A 90 26.93 7.06 -2.60
C TYR A 90 28.08 8.01 -2.95
N GLU A 91 27.90 8.89 -3.94
CA GLU A 91 28.94 9.81 -4.39
C GLU A 91 29.33 10.81 -3.29
N THR A 92 28.36 11.32 -2.54
CA THR A 92 28.58 12.26 -1.44
C THR A 92 29.40 11.63 -0.32
N ILE A 93 29.04 10.41 0.10
CA ILE A 93 29.73 9.70 1.17
C ILE A 93 31.13 9.27 0.70
N LEU A 94 31.24 8.71 -0.51
CA LEU A 94 32.51 8.33 -1.12
C LEU A 94 33.50 9.51 -1.12
N ASN A 95 33.08 10.66 -1.66
CA ASN A 95 33.92 11.86 -1.70
C ASN A 95 34.31 12.37 -0.30
N SER A 96 33.43 12.26 0.69
CA SER A 96 33.71 12.63 2.08
C SER A 96 34.75 11.71 2.73
N CYS A 97 34.62 10.40 2.53
CA CYS A 97 35.56 9.39 3.04
C CYS A 97 36.93 9.53 2.37
N LEU A 98 36.98 9.72 1.04
CA LEU A 98 38.22 9.97 0.30
C LEU A 98 38.90 11.26 0.76
N ALA A 99 38.15 12.34 0.98
CA ALA A 99 38.71 13.62 1.44
C ALA A 99 39.25 13.54 2.88
N SER A 100 38.65 12.72 3.73
CA SER A 100 39.07 12.52 5.12
C SER A 100 40.13 11.42 5.31
N GLY A 101 40.35 10.59 4.29
CA GLY A 101 41.22 9.40 4.37
C GLY A 101 40.69 8.34 5.34
N SER A 102 39.37 8.30 5.56
CA SER A 102 38.71 7.34 6.44
C SER A 102 37.94 6.29 5.63
N LEU A 103 37.75 5.10 6.21
CA LEU A 103 36.89 4.07 5.63
C LEU A 103 35.46 4.27 6.12
N PHE A 104 34.49 4.07 5.24
CA PHE A 104 33.09 4.18 5.58
C PHE A 104 32.70 3.14 6.64
N GLU A 105 31.96 3.60 7.63
CA GLU A 105 31.30 2.77 8.62
C GLU A 105 29.81 3.09 8.58
N ASP A 106 29.00 2.12 8.18
CA ASP A 106 27.58 2.33 7.95
C ASP A 106 26.82 2.53 9.27
N PRO A 107 26.28 3.74 9.54
CA PRO A 107 25.51 3.99 10.75
C PRO A 107 24.13 3.32 10.72
N LEU A 108 23.60 3.02 9.52
CA LEU A 108 22.27 2.43 9.34
C LEU A 108 22.29 0.90 9.37
N PHE A 109 23.46 0.28 9.23
CA PHE A 109 23.64 -1.18 9.31
C PHE A 109 24.96 -1.50 10.00
N PRO A 110 25.04 -1.31 11.34
CA PRO A 110 26.29 -1.43 12.06
C PRO A 110 26.85 -2.85 12.03
N ALA A 111 28.18 -2.98 12.11
CA ALA A 111 28.89 -4.25 12.24
C ALA A 111 28.71 -4.84 13.66
N SER A 112 27.47 -5.21 14.00
CA SER A 112 27.07 -5.67 15.32
C SER A 112 26.07 -6.84 15.23
N ASN A 113 25.74 -7.42 16.39
CA ASN A 113 24.86 -8.60 16.44
C ASN A 113 23.43 -8.30 15.97
N GLU A 114 22.98 -7.04 16.13
CA GLU A 114 21.65 -6.58 15.70
C GLU A 114 21.44 -6.72 14.19
N SER A 115 22.52 -6.54 13.40
CA SER A 115 22.50 -6.71 11.94
C SER A 115 22.51 -8.18 11.51
N LEU A 116 22.93 -9.10 12.40
CA LEU A 116 22.95 -10.54 12.14
C LEU A 116 21.63 -11.20 12.50
N GLN A 117 21.19 -11.05 13.76
CA GLN A 117 20.05 -11.77 14.33
C GLN A 117 19.27 -10.86 15.29
N PHE A 118 17.94 -10.92 15.20
CA PHE A 118 17.01 -10.27 16.11
C PHE A 118 16.37 -11.25 17.10
N SER A 119 16.35 -12.56 16.79
CA SER A 119 15.65 -13.56 17.60
C SER A 119 16.49 -14.09 18.76
N ARG A 120 17.79 -14.29 18.54
CA ARG A 120 18.75 -14.85 19.52
C ARG A 120 20.12 -14.21 19.33
N ARG A 121 20.93 -14.28 20.39
CA ARG A 121 22.35 -13.95 20.26
C ARG A 121 23.06 -15.09 19.53
N PRO A 122 24.01 -14.80 18.64
CA PRO A 122 24.82 -15.84 18.03
C PRO A 122 25.50 -16.70 19.10
N ASP A 123 25.49 -18.02 18.90
CA ASP A 123 26.14 -18.98 19.82
C ASP A 123 27.67 -18.96 19.72
N ARG A 124 28.21 -18.22 18.74
CA ARG A 124 29.64 -18.10 18.43
C ARG A 124 30.06 -16.63 18.37
N HIS A 125 31.34 -16.37 18.60
CA HIS A 125 31.90 -15.04 18.35
C HIS A 125 32.07 -14.84 16.84
N ILE A 126 31.42 -13.82 16.30
CA ILE A 126 31.46 -13.46 14.89
C ILE A 126 32.27 -12.18 14.77
N GLU A 127 33.27 -12.21 13.90
CA GLU A 127 34.16 -11.08 13.63
C GLU A 127 33.75 -10.44 12.29
N TRP A 128 33.64 -9.11 12.28
CA TRP A 128 33.34 -8.35 11.07
C TRP A 128 34.64 -7.87 10.45
N LEU A 129 35.03 -8.46 9.33
CA LEU A 129 36.28 -8.18 8.65
C LEU A 129 36.02 -7.59 7.26
N ARG A 130 36.88 -6.69 6.80
CA ARG A 130 36.84 -6.18 5.42
C ARG A 130 37.55 -7.16 4.47
N PRO A 131 37.25 -7.16 3.16
CA PRO A 131 37.92 -8.00 2.16
C PRO A 131 39.45 -7.94 2.20
N HIS A 132 40.02 -6.77 2.47
CA HIS A 132 41.48 -6.56 2.63
C HIS A 132 42.08 -7.27 3.86
N GLU A 133 41.26 -7.65 4.84
CA GLU A 133 41.66 -8.40 6.04
C GLU A 133 41.45 -9.92 5.85
N ILE A 134 40.66 -10.32 4.83
CA ILE A 134 40.30 -11.70 4.53
C ILE A 134 41.20 -12.29 3.43
N ALA A 135 41.54 -11.51 2.40
CA ALA A 135 42.32 -11.94 1.25
C ALA A 135 43.43 -10.94 0.87
N GLU A 136 44.56 -11.42 0.32
CA GLU A 136 45.73 -10.58 0.00
C GLU A 136 45.50 -9.60 -1.17
N ASN A 137 44.58 -9.89 -2.08
CA ASN A 137 44.25 -9.03 -3.22
C ASN A 137 42.73 -9.09 -3.52
N PRO A 138 41.90 -8.43 -2.71
CA PRO A 138 40.46 -8.47 -2.89
C PRO A 138 40.06 -7.79 -4.20
N GLN A 139 39.18 -8.44 -4.94
CA GLN A 139 38.65 -8.01 -6.21
C GLN A 139 37.14 -7.94 -6.11
N PHE A 140 36.57 -6.96 -6.80
CA PHE A 140 35.11 -6.88 -6.90
C PHE A 140 34.61 -7.95 -7.88
N PHE A 141 35.28 -8.05 -9.03
CA PHE A 141 35.07 -9.07 -10.06
C PHE A 141 36.39 -9.78 -10.40
N VAL A 142 36.38 -11.11 -10.54
CA VAL A 142 37.52 -11.89 -11.01
C VAL A 142 37.19 -12.48 -12.37
N GLU A 143 37.86 -12.01 -13.43
CA GLU A 143 37.61 -12.43 -14.83
C GLU A 143 36.17 -12.20 -15.33
N GLY A 144 35.41 -11.34 -14.64
CA GLY A 144 34.03 -11.01 -14.97
C GLY A 144 33.12 -11.29 -13.78
N TYR A 145 31.85 -11.53 -14.06
CA TYR A 145 30.89 -12.04 -13.09
C TYR A 145 30.38 -13.37 -13.61
N SER A 146 30.20 -14.30 -12.70
CA SER A 146 29.74 -15.64 -12.99
C SER A 146 28.83 -16.13 -11.87
N ARG A 147 28.06 -17.15 -12.21
CA ARG A 147 27.26 -17.87 -11.21
C ARG A 147 28.11 -18.65 -10.21
N PHE A 148 29.35 -18.99 -10.54
CA PHE A 148 30.26 -19.72 -9.62
C PHE A 148 30.61 -18.86 -8.40
N ASP A 149 30.45 -17.54 -8.55
CA ASP A 149 30.66 -16.55 -7.52
C ASP A 149 29.56 -16.56 -6.44
N VAL A 150 28.52 -17.39 -6.60
CA VAL A 150 27.35 -17.48 -5.73
C VAL A 150 27.28 -18.86 -5.06
N GLN A 151 27.99 -19.01 -3.94
CA GLN A 151 27.96 -20.21 -3.09
C GLN A 151 27.19 -19.96 -1.79
N GLN A 152 26.44 -20.97 -1.35
CA GLN A 152 25.65 -20.88 -0.13
C GLN A 152 26.52 -20.98 1.13
N GLY A 153 26.27 -20.07 2.07
CA GLY A 153 26.87 -20.13 3.41
C GLY A 153 25.96 -20.83 4.43
N GLU A 154 26.09 -20.46 5.70
CA GLU A 154 25.32 -21.05 6.80
C GLU A 154 23.86 -20.54 6.89
N LEU A 155 23.46 -19.61 6.02
CA LEU A 155 22.11 -19.01 6.01
C LEU A 155 21.13 -19.82 5.15
N GLY A 156 19.88 -19.88 5.61
CA GLY A 156 18.78 -20.55 4.91
C GLY A 156 18.13 -19.65 3.85
N ASP A 157 18.94 -19.10 2.95
CA ASP A 157 18.56 -18.11 1.94
C ASP A 157 18.83 -18.58 0.50
N CYS A 158 18.86 -19.90 0.27
CA CYS A 158 19.06 -20.51 -1.06
C CYS A 158 18.15 -19.93 -2.17
N TRP A 159 16.96 -19.44 -1.81
CA TRP A 159 16.05 -18.74 -2.68
C TRP A 159 16.63 -17.43 -3.26
N LEU A 160 17.42 -16.68 -2.47
CA LEU A 160 18.12 -15.48 -2.91
C LEU A 160 19.27 -15.86 -3.86
N LEU A 161 20.04 -16.89 -3.52
CA LEU A 161 21.14 -17.37 -4.34
C LEU A 161 20.68 -17.82 -5.72
N ALA A 162 19.57 -18.54 -5.80
CA ALA A 162 18.98 -18.95 -7.07
C ALA A 162 18.59 -17.74 -7.94
N ALA A 163 18.01 -16.69 -7.33
CA ALA A 163 17.70 -15.46 -8.04
C ALA A 163 18.98 -14.71 -8.49
N THR A 164 20.02 -14.67 -7.64
CA THR A 164 21.31 -14.02 -7.97
C THR A 164 22.01 -14.78 -9.10
N ALA A 165 22.01 -16.11 -9.08
CA ALA A 165 22.55 -16.92 -10.16
C ALA A 165 21.82 -16.68 -11.49
N ASN A 166 20.48 -16.55 -11.46
CA ASN A 166 19.70 -16.15 -12.63
C ASN A 166 20.06 -14.75 -13.13
N LEU A 167 20.30 -13.80 -12.23
CA LEU A 167 20.69 -12.44 -12.58
C LEU A 167 22.00 -12.40 -13.38
N THR A 168 22.97 -13.28 -13.10
CA THR A 168 24.23 -13.37 -13.87
C THR A 168 24.04 -13.72 -15.34
N GLN A 169 22.88 -14.26 -15.73
CA GLN A 169 22.60 -14.63 -17.12
C GLN A 169 22.16 -13.43 -17.97
N GLU A 170 21.74 -12.33 -17.34
CA GLU A 170 21.25 -11.13 -18.02
C GLU A 170 22.09 -9.91 -17.64
N SER A 171 23.12 -9.65 -18.45
CA SER A 171 24.13 -8.61 -18.21
C SER A 171 23.56 -7.22 -17.91
N ASN A 172 22.49 -6.82 -18.61
CA ASN A 172 21.90 -5.49 -18.42
C ASN A 172 21.18 -5.37 -17.07
N LEU A 173 20.49 -6.42 -16.63
CA LEU A 173 19.84 -6.46 -15.33
C LEU A 173 20.88 -6.60 -14.22
N PHE A 174 21.92 -7.42 -14.46
CA PHE A 174 23.05 -7.55 -13.57
C PHE A 174 23.68 -6.19 -13.26
N PHE A 175 24.06 -5.42 -14.28
CA PHE A 175 24.66 -4.10 -14.07
C PHE A 175 23.67 -3.02 -13.61
N ARG A 176 22.36 -3.28 -13.72
CA ARG A 176 21.33 -2.43 -13.11
C ARG A 176 21.32 -2.59 -11.59
N VAL A 177 21.47 -3.83 -11.09
CA VAL A 177 21.49 -4.17 -9.66
C VAL A 177 22.88 -3.95 -9.04
N ILE A 178 23.95 -4.30 -9.76
CA ILE A 178 25.35 -4.19 -9.35
C ILE A 178 26.08 -3.20 -10.27
N PRO A 179 26.15 -1.91 -9.90
CA PRO A 179 26.84 -0.90 -10.70
C PRO A 179 28.32 -1.27 -10.92
N PRO A 180 28.83 -1.25 -12.18
CA PRO A 180 30.17 -1.75 -12.52
C PRO A 180 31.34 -0.85 -12.12
N GLU A 181 31.10 0.38 -11.68
CA GLU A 181 32.11 1.38 -11.32
C GLU A 181 32.85 1.09 -9.99
N GLN A 182 32.48 0.01 -9.30
CA GLN A 182 32.95 -0.30 -7.95
C GLN A 182 34.26 -1.11 -7.98
N SER A 183 35.21 -0.75 -7.11
CA SER A 183 36.53 -1.39 -7.06
C SER A 183 37.13 -1.35 -5.66
N PHE A 184 37.99 -2.32 -5.36
CA PHE A 184 38.85 -2.32 -4.17
C PHE A 184 40.19 -1.60 -4.41
N GLU A 185 40.55 -1.33 -5.66
CA GLU A 185 41.82 -0.70 -6.03
C GLU A 185 41.65 0.80 -6.29
N GLU A 186 40.67 1.16 -7.13
CA GLU A 186 40.42 2.54 -7.54
C GLU A 186 39.38 3.20 -6.63
N ASN A 187 39.67 4.42 -6.15
CA ASN A 187 38.77 5.22 -5.31
C ASN A 187 38.22 4.47 -4.08
N TYR A 188 38.97 3.50 -3.54
CA TYR A 188 38.52 2.70 -2.42
C TYR A 188 38.37 3.52 -1.14
N ALA A 189 37.17 3.48 -0.56
CA ALA A 189 36.87 4.06 0.75
C ALA A 189 36.03 3.10 1.64
N GLY A 190 36.06 1.79 1.35
CA GLY A 190 35.30 0.78 2.10
C GLY A 190 33.78 0.94 2.00
N ILE A 191 33.29 1.49 0.88
CA ILE A 191 31.88 1.78 0.59
C ILE A 191 31.51 1.18 -0.77
N PHE A 192 30.33 0.56 -0.84
CA PHE A 192 29.76 -0.07 -2.02
C PHE A 192 28.25 0.24 -2.07
N HIS A 193 27.62 0.06 -3.23
CA HIS A 193 26.18 0.26 -3.39
C HIS A 193 25.56 -0.72 -4.39
N PHE A 194 24.28 -1.00 -4.17
CA PHE A 194 23.48 -1.94 -4.95
C PHE A 194 22.07 -1.39 -5.13
N ARG A 195 21.45 -1.66 -6.28
CA ARG A 195 20.12 -1.14 -6.59
C ARG A 195 19.10 -2.26 -6.57
N PHE A 196 18.08 -2.11 -5.73
CA PHE A 196 16.96 -3.06 -5.66
C PHE A 196 15.67 -2.36 -6.03
N TRP A 197 14.83 -3.06 -6.80
CA TRP A 197 13.47 -2.62 -7.03
C TRP A 197 12.65 -2.81 -5.75
N GLN A 198 12.00 -1.75 -5.29
CA GLN A 198 11.10 -1.74 -4.15
C GLN A 198 9.86 -0.94 -4.51
N TYR A 199 8.73 -1.63 -4.57
CA TYR A 199 7.40 -1.02 -4.70
C TYR A 199 7.34 0.02 -5.85
N GLY A 200 7.75 -0.38 -7.05
CA GLY A 200 7.68 0.46 -8.25
C GLY A 200 8.91 1.36 -8.49
N LYS A 201 9.87 1.41 -7.55
CA LYS A 201 11.02 2.31 -7.64
C LYS A 201 12.32 1.56 -7.43
N TRP A 202 13.38 2.01 -8.09
CA TRP A 202 14.73 1.52 -7.82
C TRP A 202 15.32 2.28 -6.63
N VAL A 203 15.71 1.55 -5.60
CA VAL A 203 16.29 2.07 -4.37
C VAL A 203 17.77 1.71 -4.35
N ASP A 204 18.62 2.73 -4.20
CA ASP A 204 20.06 2.56 -4.07
C ASP A 204 20.40 2.30 -2.59
N VAL A 205 21.02 1.15 -2.32
CA VAL A 205 21.38 0.68 -0.97
C VAL A 205 22.89 0.72 -0.84
N ILE A 206 23.35 1.71 -0.07
CA ILE A 206 24.76 1.90 0.26
C ILE A 206 25.13 0.98 1.42
N ILE A 207 26.30 0.35 1.38
CA ILE A 207 26.85 -0.44 2.49
C ILE A 207 28.35 -0.15 2.67
N ASP A 208 28.87 -0.40 3.87
CA ASP A 208 30.31 -0.64 4.01
C ASP A 208 30.68 -2.08 3.63
N ASP A 209 31.96 -2.38 3.49
CA ASP A 209 32.45 -3.71 3.10
C ASP A 209 32.80 -4.66 4.26
N ARG A 210 32.43 -4.34 5.51
CA ARG A 210 32.64 -5.28 6.63
C ARG A 210 31.72 -6.49 6.49
N LEU A 211 32.28 -7.69 6.38
CA LEU A 211 31.52 -8.94 6.20
C LEU A 211 31.58 -9.82 7.46
N PRO A 212 30.51 -10.54 7.81
CA PRO A 212 30.51 -11.49 8.92
C PRO A 212 31.41 -12.69 8.63
N THR A 213 32.37 -12.95 9.53
CA THR A 213 33.32 -14.06 9.42
C THR A 213 33.37 -14.91 10.68
N TYR A 214 33.75 -16.17 10.49
CA TYR A 214 34.08 -17.09 11.57
C TYR A 214 35.41 -17.77 11.26
N ASN A 215 36.38 -17.64 12.18
CA ASN A 215 37.77 -18.11 11.98
C ASN A 215 38.43 -17.55 10.70
N GLY A 216 38.08 -16.31 10.30
CA GLY A 216 38.63 -15.67 9.10
C GLY A 216 38.00 -16.12 7.78
N GLU A 217 36.97 -16.97 7.80
CA GLU A 217 36.21 -17.37 6.61
C GLU A 217 34.82 -16.72 6.60
N LEU A 218 34.32 -16.38 5.41
CA LEU A 218 32.98 -15.81 5.23
C LEU A 218 31.91 -16.80 5.70
N MET A 219 30.94 -16.31 6.48
CA MET A 219 29.86 -17.16 6.99
C MET A 219 28.72 -17.38 6.00
N TYR A 220 28.46 -16.40 5.13
CA TYR A 220 27.28 -16.35 4.28
C TYR A 220 27.66 -16.51 2.80
N MET A 221 26.94 -15.87 1.87
CA MET A 221 27.19 -15.98 0.43
C MET A 221 28.63 -15.58 0.09
N HIS A 222 29.30 -16.39 -0.73
CA HIS A 222 30.69 -16.17 -1.14
C HIS A 222 30.99 -16.78 -2.52
N SER A 223 32.09 -16.36 -3.15
CA SER A 223 32.57 -16.94 -4.40
C SER A 223 33.42 -18.20 -4.17
N THR A 224 33.48 -19.07 -5.19
CA THR A 224 34.51 -20.12 -5.23
C THR A 224 35.93 -19.54 -5.24
N GLU A 225 36.09 -18.35 -5.85
CA GLU A 225 37.35 -17.60 -5.83
C GLU A 225 37.45 -16.82 -4.53
N LYS A 226 38.45 -17.15 -3.70
CA LYS A 226 38.58 -16.60 -2.33
C LYS A 226 38.82 -15.09 -2.27
N ASN A 227 39.19 -14.48 -3.39
CA ASN A 227 39.48 -13.06 -3.47
C ASN A 227 38.38 -12.26 -4.18
N GLU A 228 37.22 -12.85 -4.48
CA GLU A 228 36.08 -12.17 -5.10
C GLU A 228 34.92 -11.94 -4.11
N PHE A 229 34.37 -10.72 -4.07
CA PHE A 229 33.46 -10.30 -2.99
C PHE A 229 32.13 -9.67 -3.41
N TRP A 230 31.82 -9.51 -4.70
CA TRP A 230 30.58 -8.83 -5.11
C TRP A 230 29.32 -9.53 -4.60
N SER A 231 29.29 -10.87 -4.58
CA SER A 231 28.13 -11.67 -4.16
C SER A 231 27.88 -11.56 -2.65
N ALA A 232 28.94 -11.62 -1.84
CA ALA A 232 28.88 -11.40 -0.39
C ALA A 232 28.37 -9.99 -0.04
N LEU A 233 28.82 -8.97 -0.79
CA LEU A 233 28.38 -7.59 -0.62
C LEU A 233 26.93 -7.38 -1.08
N LEU A 234 26.51 -8.03 -2.16
CA LEU A 234 25.12 -8.02 -2.63
C LEU A 234 24.17 -8.57 -1.56
N GLU A 235 24.50 -9.73 -0.98
CA GLU A 235 23.72 -10.33 0.11
C GLU A 235 23.65 -9.38 1.32
N LYS A 236 24.76 -8.74 1.68
CA LYS A 236 24.78 -7.74 2.77
C LYS A 236 23.86 -6.55 2.49
N ALA A 237 23.89 -6.00 1.28
CA ALA A 237 23.02 -4.89 0.90
C ALA A 237 21.54 -5.30 0.95
N TYR A 238 21.24 -6.52 0.52
CA TYR A 238 19.89 -7.07 0.60
C TYR A 238 19.46 -7.36 2.05
N ALA A 239 20.37 -7.82 2.92
CA ALA A 239 20.14 -7.96 4.35
C ALA A 239 19.86 -6.60 5.01
N LYS A 240 20.60 -5.55 4.64
CA LYS A 240 20.36 -4.17 5.10
C LYS A 240 18.96 -3.69 4.69
N LEU A 241 18.56 -3.93 3.45
CA LEU A 241 17.24 -3.54 2.93
C LEU A 241 16.10 -4.15 3.76
N HIS A 242 16.25 -5.41 4.19
CA HIS A 242 15.26 -6.12 5.01
C HIS A 242 15.50 -6.01 6.52
N GLY A 243 16.57 -5.33 6.93
CA GLY A 243 16.89 -4.97 8.32
C GLY A 243 17.89 -5.87 9.05
N SER A 244 18.11 -7.11 8.62
CA SER A 244 19.14 -8.01 9.19
C SER A 244 19.36 -9.23 8.28
N TYR A 245 20.48 -9.95 8.45
CA TYR A 245 20.69 -11.25 7.77
C TYR A 245 19.62 -12.28 8.16
N GLU A 246 19.19 -12.31 9.42
CA GLU A 246 18.12 -13.22 9.86
C GLU A 246 16.78 -12.97 9.13
N ALA A 247 16.51 -11.74 8.67
CA ALA A 247 15.32 -11.43 7.89
C ALA A 247 15.31 -12.08 6.49
N LEU A 248 16.46 -12.58 6.03
CA LEU A 248 16.59 -13.33 4.77
C LEU A 248 16.26 -14.83 4.92
N LYS A 249 16.16 -15.34 6.16
CA LYS A 249 15.75 -16.73 6.39
C LYS A 249 14.30 -16.95 5.94
N GLY A 250 14.10 -17.89 5.02
CA GLY A 250 12.77 -18.32 4.58
C GLY A 250 12.03 -17.28 3.73
N GLY A 251 12.50 -17.09 2.49
CA GLY A 251 11.81 -16.36 1.42
C GLY A 251 11.52 -17.25 0.21
N SER A 252 11.01 -16.64 -0.86
CA SER A 252 10.74 -17.31 -2.15
C SER A 252 11.61 -16.71 -3.25
N THR A 253 12.10 -17.53 -4.19
CA THR A 253 12.96 -17.06 -5.28
C THR A 253 12.26 -15.99 -6.12
N CYS A 254 10.93 -16.09 -6.31
CA CYS A 254 10.09 -15.04 -6.89
C CYS A 254 10.29 -13.66 -6.25
N GLU A 255 10.44 -13.60 -4.92
CA GLU A 255 10.58 -12.32 -4.21
C GLU A 255 11.90 -11.63 -4.57
N ALA A 256 12.99 -12.39 -4.62
CA ALA A 256 14.30 -11.87 -5.02
C ALA A 256 14.33 -11.51 -6.51
N MET A 257 13.71 -12.32 -7.37
CA MET A 257 13.61 -12.01 -8.80
C MET A 257 12.85 -10.70 -9.06
N GLU A 258 11.75 -10.46 -8.34
CA GLU A 258 11.02 -9.19 -8.38
C GLU A 258 11.91 -8.02 -7.94
N ASP A 259 12.64 -8.18 -6.83
CA ASP A 259 13.50 -7.12 -6.29
C ASP A 259 14.72 -6.86 -7.20
N PHE A 260 15.16 -7.84 -8.00
CA PHE A 260 16.26 -7.68 -8.95
C PHE A 260 15.85 -7.15 -10.33
N THR A 261 14.55 -7.16 -10.65
CA THR A 261 14.10 -6.85 -12.03
C THR A 261 12.97 -5.84 -12.14
N GLY A 262 12.21 -5.64 -11.05
CA GLY A 262 10.93 -4.95 -11.08
C GLY A 262 9.85 -5.67 -11.89
N GLY A 263 10.09 -6.93 -12.25
CA GLY A 263 9.15 -7.80 -12.94
C GLY A 263 8.03 -8.32 -12.05
N VAL A 264 7.16 -9.15 -12.62
CA VAL A 264 6.09 -9.87 -11.92
C VAL A 264 6.39 -11.36 -11.96
N SER A 265 6.35 -12.00 -10.78
CA SER A 265 6.52 -13.43 -10.69
C SER A 265 5.20 -14.19 -10.71
N GLU A 266 5.17 -15.26 -11.49
CA GLU A 266 4.15 -16.29 -11.47
C GLU A 266 4.80 -17.62 -11.06
N TRP A 267 4.02 -18.53 -10.50
CA TRP A 267 4.48 -19.87 -10.21
C TRP A 267 3.39 -20.89 -10.53
N TYR A 268 3.81 -22.11 -10.87
CA TYR A 268 2.93 -23.22 -11.21
C TYR A 268 3.36 -24.45 -10.43
N ASP A 269 2.41 -25.11 -9.76
CA ASP A 269 2.57 -26.48 -9.28
C ASP A 269 2.52 -27.42 -10.48
N LEU A 270 3.58 -28.20 -10.67
CA LEU A 270 3.72 -29.08 -11.82
C LEU A 270 2.77 -30.30 -11.77
N LYS A 271 2.28 -30.67 -10.58
CA LYS A 271 1.27 -31.73 -10.41
C LYS A 271 -0.11 -31.30 -10.90
N GLU A 272 -0.38 -29.99 -10.83
CA GLU A 272 -1.63 -29.36 -11.29
C GLU A 272 -1.40 -28.44 -12.50
N ALA A 273 -0.32 -28.67 -13.25
CA ALA A 273 0.08 -27.83 -14.37
C ALA A 273 -1.01 -27.75 -15.45
N PRO A 274 -1.27 -26.55 -16.01
CA PRO A 274 -2.19 -26.42 -17.11
C PRO A 274 -1.62 -27.05 -18.38
N GLY A 275 -2.48 -27.59 -19.26
CA GLY A 275 -2.04 -28.31 -20.47
C GLY A 275 -1.24 -27.45 -21.46
N ASN A 276 -1.33 -26.13 -21.37
CA ASN A 276 -0.59 -25.16 -22.16
C ASN A 276 0.68 -24.60 -21.45
N LEU A 277 1.13 -25.21 -20.34
CA LEU A 277 2.31 -24.74 -19.59
C LEU A 277 3.57 -24.62 -20.45
N PHE A 278 3.80 -25.56 -21.37
CA PHE A 278 4.95 -25.48 -22.28
C PHE A 278 4.92 -24.22 -23.14
N THR A 279 3.75 -23.85 -23.66
CA THR A 279 3.56 -22.62 -24.44
C THR A 279 3.79 -21.38 -23.58
N ILE A 280 3.37 -21.40 -22.30
CA ILE A 280 3.65 -20.31 -21.35
C ILE A 280 5.15 -20.14 -21.16
N LEU A 281 5.88 -21.23 -20.90
CA LEU A 281 7.34 -21.21 -20.72
C LEU A 281 8.07 -20.76 -21.99
N GLN A 282 7.61 -21.19 -23.17
CA GLN A 282 8.17 -20.75 -24.44
C GLN A 282 7.97 -19.24 -24.65
N LYS A 283 6.75 -18.73 -24.44
CA LYS A 283 6.45 -17.30 -24.53
C LYS A 283 7.24 -16.48 -23.50
N ALA A 284 7.48 -17.03 -22.31
CA ALA A 284 8.28 -16.42 -21.27
C ALA A 284 9.75 -16.31 -21.72
N ALA A 285 10.32 -17.37 -22.31
CA ALA A 285 11.67 -17.38 -22.88
C ALA A 285 11.82 -16.37 -24.03
N GLU A 286 10.85 -16.30 -24.95
CA GLU A 286 10.80 -15.33 -26.06
C GLU A 286 10.77 -13.86 -25.57
N ARG A 287 10.27 -13.63 -24.36
CA ARG A 287 10.21 -12.32 -23.68
C ARG A 287 11.33 -12.11 -22.67
N ASN A 288 12.33 -12.99 -22.67
CA ASN A 288 13.49 -12.94 -21.78
C ASN A 288 13.16 -13.04 -20.29
N SER A 289 12.05 -13.67 -19.93
CA SER A 289 11.64 -13.84 -18.54
C SER A 289 12.64 -14.73 -17.82
N MET A 290 13.01 -14.38 -16.59
CA MET A 290 13.84 -15.25 -15.76
C MET A 290 12.97 -16.39 -15.25
N MET A 291 13.48 -17.62 -15.31
CA MET A 291 12.71 -18.80 -14.94
C MET A 291 13.52 -19.69 -14.01
N GLY A 292 12.87 -20.17 -12.95
CA GLY A 292 13.43 -21.13 -12.01
C GLY A 292 12.51 -22.32 -11.82
N CYS A 293 13.03 -23.42 -11.32
CA CYS A 293 12.25 -24.59 -10.93
C CYS A 293 12.85 -25.22 -9.67
N SER A 294 12.04 -25.97 -8.93
CA SER A 294 12.49 -26.60 -7.70
C SER A 294 11.80 -27.94 -7.44
N ILE A 295 12.46 -28.73 -6.60
CA ILE A 295 11.97 -30.03 -6.13
C ILE A 295 11.79 -29.91 -4.63
N GLU A 296 10.62 -30.29 -4.11
CA GLU A 296 10.31 -30.14 -2.69
C GLU A 296 11.21 -31.05 -1.81
N PRO A 297 11.71 -30.55 -0.67
CA PRO A 297 12.53 -31.36 0.24
C PRO A 297 11.70 -32.42 0.97
N ASP A 298 12.36 -33.49 1.41
CA ASP A 298 11.76 -34.40 2.38
C ASP A 298 11.72 -33.71 3.76
N PRO A 299 10.61 -33.76 4.52
CA PRO A 299 10.48 -33.04 5.79
C PRO A 299 11.59 -33.26 6.82
N ASN A 300 12.35 -34.35 6.71
CA ASN A 300 13.42 -34.71 7.66
C ASN A 300 14.85 -34.56 7.11
N VAL A 301 15.03 -34.16 5.84
CA VAL A 301 16.35 -34.04 5.23
C VAL A 301 16.45 -32.72 4.48
N THR A 302 17.34 -31.85 4.97
CA THR A 302 17.75 -30.64 4.25
C THR A 302 18.64 -31.07 3.10
N GLU A 303 18.12 -30.98 1.88
CA GLU A 303 18.81 -31.25 0.62
C GLU A 303 19.29 -32.70 0.42
N ALA A 304 18.76 -33.36 -0.61
CA ALA A 304 19.07 -34.77 -0.88
C ALA A 304 19.20 -35.04 -2.38
N GLU A 305 20.31 -35.67 -2.76
CA GLU A 305 20.51 -36.12 -4.14
C GLU A 305 19.59 -37.31 -4.44
N THR A 306 18.88 -37.21 -5.56
CA THR A 306 18.02 -38.25 -6.10
C THR A 306 18.85 -39.28 -6.87
N PRO A 307 18.35 -40.51 -7.10
CA PRO A 307 19.03 -41.49 -7.93
C PRO A 307 19.33 -41.01 -9.36
N GLN A 308 18.59 -39.99 -9.82
CA GLN A 308 18.74 -39.39 -11.15
C GLN A 308 19.74 -38.22 -11.21
N GLY A 309 20.44 -37.92 -10.11
CA GLY A 309 21.42 -36.84 -10.00
C GLY A 309 20.84 -35.45 -9.72
N LEU A 310 19.51 -35.33 -9.61
CA LEU A 310 18.84 -34.08 -9.20
C LEU A 310 18.86 -33.92 -7.68
N ILE A 311 18.78 -32.70 -7.17
CA ILE A 311 18.85 -32.37 -5.75
C ILE A 311 17.48 -31.86 -5.29
N ARG A 312 16.94 -32.48 -4.24
CA ARG A 312 15.71 -32.03 -3.56
C ARG A 312 15.99 -30.86 -2.64
N GLY A 313 15.00 -30.01 -2.40
CA GLY A 313 15.16 -28.82 -1.55
C GLY A 313 16.02 -27.72 -2.19
N HIS A 314 16.29 -27.83 -3.49
CA HIS A 314 17.19 -26.95 -4.23
C HIS A 314 16.48 -26.32 -5.42
N ALA A 315 16.92 -25.13 -5.81
CA ALA A 315 16.37 -24.37 -6.92
C ALA A 315 17.32 -24.44 -8.13
N TYR A 316 16.74 -24.65 -9.30
CA TYR A 316 17.39 -24.73 -10.59
C TYR A 316 16.94 -23.56 -11.47
N SER A 317 17.79 -23.17 -12.41
CA SER A 317 17.47 -22.14 -13.41
C SER A 317 17.02 -22.79 -14.71
N ILE A 318 15.98 -22.26 -15.36
CA ILE A 318 15.59 -22.68 -16.71
C ILE A 318 16.21 -21.70 -17.71
N THR A 319 17.12 -22.20 -18.53
CA THR A 319 17.96 -21.35 -19.41
C THR A 319 17.56 -21.42 -20.88
N LYS A 320 16.76 -22.43 -21.28
CA LYS A 320 16.20 -22.52 -22.62
C LYS A 320 14.96 -23.38 -22.66
N VAL A 321 13.97 -22.98 -23.45
CA VAL A 321 12.73 -23.73 -23.71
C VAL A 321 12.52 -23.72 -25.21
N CYS A 322 12.53 -24.89 -25.86
CA CYS A 322 12.37 -24.97 -27.31
C CYS A 322 11.76 -26.29 -27.78
N LEU A 323 11.21 -26.26 -28.99
CA LEU A 323 10.83 -27.45 -29.74
C LEU A 323 12.01 -27.87 -30.62
N ILE A 324 12.46 -29.11 -30.46
CA ILE A 324 13.54 -29.68 -31.27
C ILE A 324 12.97 -30.68 -32.26
N ASP A 325 13.42 -30.66 -33.50
CA ASP A 325 13.04 -31.66 -34.50
C ASP A 325 13.80 -32.97 -34.22
N ILE A 326 13.04 -34.05 -34.08
CA ILE A 326 13.59 -35.39 -33.87
C ILE A 326 13.34 -36.26 -35.09
N VAL A 327 14.41 -36.91 -35.57
CA VAL A 327 14.36 -37.84 -36.69
C VAL A 327 14.69 -39.23 -36.18
N THR A 328 13.66 -40.04 -35.98
CA THR A 328 13.81 -41.48 -35.67
C THR A 328 13.61 -42.31 -36.94
N PRO A 329 14.14 -43.56 -37.00
CA PRO A 329 13.98 -44.42 -38.18
C PRO A 329 12.54 -44.63 -38.66
N ASN A 330 11.55 -44.45 -37.76
CA ASN A 330 10.13 -44.71 -38.04
C ASN A 330 9.22 -43.47 -37.94
N ARG A 331 9.73 -42.30 -37.52
CA ARG A 331 8.91 -41.09 -37.32
C ARG A 331 9.76 -39.82 -37.30
N GLN A 332 9.26 -38.77 -37.95
CA GLN A 332 9.72 -37.38 -37.78
C GLN A 332 8.68 -36.61 -36.96
N GLY A 333 9.15 -35.73 -36.08
CA GLY A 333 8.27 -34.89 -35.26
C GLY A 333 9.07 -33.86 -34.48
N LYS A 334 8.39 -33.11 -33.61
CA LYS A 334 8.99 -32.16 -32.68
C LYS A 334 8.87 -32.68 -31.25
N ILE A 335 9.93 -32.54 -30.47
CA ILE A 335 9.96 -32.87 -29.05
C ILE A 335 10.11 -31.58 -28.23
N PRO A 336 9.25 -31.35 -27.22
CA PRO A 336 9.40 -30.24 -26.28
C PRO A 336 10.55 -30.52 -25.32
N MET A 337 11.53 -29.62 -25.31
CA MET A 337 12.76 -29.75 -24.54
C MET A 337 12.98 -28.53 -23.66
N ILE A 338 13.55 -28.78 -22.48
CA ILE A 338 13.91 -27.75 -21.52
C ILE A 338 15.38 -27.94 -21.14
N ARG A 339 16.13 -26.83 -21.14
CA ARG A 339 17.48 -26.77 -20.61
C ARG A 339 17.43 -26.12 -19.25
N MET A 340 18.02 -26.79 -18.28
CA MET A 340 18.09 -26.32 -16.90
C MET A 340 19.52 -26.30 -16.44
N ARG A 341 19.76 -25.57 -15.35
CA ARG A 341 21.09 -25.35 -14.81
C ARG A 341 21.06 -25.46 -13.30
N ASN A 342 21.97 -26.26 -12.77
CA ASN A 342 22.28 -26.34 -11.35
C ASN A 342 23.19 -25.16 -10.95
N PRO A 343 22.76 -24.28 -10.02
CA PRO A 343 23.58 -23.17 -9.50
C PRO A 343 24.92 -23.60 -8.89
N TRP A 344 24.97 -24.75 -8.21
CA TRP A 344 26.20 -25.22 -7.57
C TRP A 344 27.31 -25.58 -8.56
N GLY A 345 26.97 -25.82 -9.83
CA GLY A 345 27.94 -26.14 -10.87
C GLY A 345 28.81 -27.36 -10.56
N ASN A 346 28.37 -28.23 -9.63
CA ASN A 346 29.04 -29.46 -9.26
C ASN A 346 28.56 -30.62 -10.15
N GLU A 347 29.21 -31.79 -10.03
CA GLU A 347 28.96 -32.98 -10.88
C GLU A 347 27.56 -33.61 -10.73
N ALA A 348 26.65 -33.02 -9.93
CA ALA A 348 25.28 -33.49 -9.75
C ALA A 348 24.39 -32.96 -10.89
N GLU A 349 24.51 -33.61 -12.05
CA GLU A 349 23.71 -33.38 -13.25
C GLU A 349 22.70 -34.51 -13.48
N TRP A 350 21.64 -34.21 -14.24
CA TRP A 350 20.68 -35.20 -14.71
C TRP A 350 21.39 -36.33 -15.45
N ASN A 351 21.21 -37.57 -14.99
CA ASN A 351 21.83 -38.77 -15.59
C ASN A 351 20.85 -39.61 -16.44
N GLY A 352 19.63 -39.10 -16.67
CA GLY A 352 18.59 -39.77 -17.45
C GLY A 352 18.64 -39.47 -18.95
N PRO A 353 17.54 -39.74 -19.69
CA PRO A 353 17.44 -39.42 -21.11
C PRO A 353 17.70 -37.94 -21.40
N TRP A 354 18.47 -37.68 -22.47
CA TRP A 354 18.93 -36.34 -22.88
C TRP A 354 19.98 -35.68 -21.98
N SER A 355 20.52 -36.40 -21.00
CA SER A 355 21.76 -36.02 -20.33
C SER A 355 22.92 -35.86 -21.32
N ASP A 356 24.01 -35.25 -20.87
CA ASP A 356 25.19 -34.99 -21.70
C ASP A 356 25.81 -36.25 -22.32
N SER A 357 25.69 -37.39 -21.63
CA SER A 357 26.18 -38.69 -22.11
C SER A 357 25.13 -39.55 -22.82
N SER A 358 23.92 -39.02 -23.03
CA SER A 358 22.76 -39.78 -23.50
C SER A 358 22.87 -40.16 -24.99
N PRO A 359 22.65 -41.42 -25.38
CA PRO A 359 22.68 -41.84 -26.78
C PRO A 359 21.56 -41.23 -27.64
N GLU A 360 20.53 -40.67 -27.03
CA GLU A 360 19.35 -40.05 -27.63
C GLU A 360 19.72 -38.84 -28.52
N TRP A 361 20.82 -38.14 -28.22
CA TRP A 361 21.34 -37.04 -29.03
C TRP A 361 21.67 -37.44 -30.47
N ARG A 362 21.82 -38.74 -30.79
CA ARG A 362 22.02 -39.23 -32.16
C ARG A 362 20.81 -39.00 -33.07
N TYR A 363 19.63 -38.75 -32.51
CA TYR A 363 18.39 -38.54 -33.26
C TYR A 363 18.10 -37.07 -33.59
N ILE A 364 18.96 -36.15 -33.11
CA ILE A 364 18.88 -34.72 -33.41
C ILE A 364 19.92 -34.39 -34.49
N PRO A 365 19.54 -33.68 -35.58
CA PRO A 365 20.47 -33.23 -36.61
C PRO A 365 21.58 -32.33 -36.05
N GLU A 366 22.80 -32.41 -36.59
CA GLU A 366 23.95 -31.65 -36.09
C GLU A 366 23.79 -30.13 -36.22
N GLU A 367 23.10 -29.66 -37.28
CA GLU A 367 22.75 -28.26 -37.46
C GLU A 367 21.88 -27.74 -36.31
N GLN A 368 20.92 -28.56 -35.87
CA GLN A 368 20.03 -28.19 -34.77
C GLN A 368 20.73 -28.25 -33.42
N LYS A 369 21.70 -29.15 -33.23
CA LYS A 369 22.57 -29.15 -32.03
C LYS A 369 23.38 -27.86 -31.93
N ALA A 370 23.89 -27.36 -33.06
CA ALA A 370 24.59 -26.09 -33.10
C ALA A 370 23.64 -24.91 -32.80
N GLU A 371 22.41 -24.92 -33.33
CA GLU A 371 21.40 -23.89 -33.10
C GLU A 371 20.92 -23.83 -31.63
N ILE A 372 20.72 -24.99 -31.00
CA ILE A 372 20.35 -25.02 -29.59
C ILE A 372 21.54 -24.64 -28.68
N GLY A 373 22.75 -24.56 -29.22
CA GLY A 373 23.97 -24.24 -28.48
C GLY A 373 24.36 -25.36 -27.53
N LEU A 374 24.27 -26.61 -27.99
CA LEU A 374 24.59 -27.78 -27.18
C LEU A 374 26.10 -27.83 -26.90
N THR A 375 26.47 -27.67 -25.64
CA THR A 375 27.82 -27.90 -25.11
C THR A 375 27.78 -29.12 -24.21
N PHE A 376 28.81 -29.97 -24.27
CA PHE A 376 28.96 -31.14 -23.41
C PHE A 376 30.05 -30.86 -22.36
N ASP A 377 29.88 -29.76 -21.66
CA ASP A 377 30.79 -29.31 -20.63
C ASP A 377 30.20 -29.64 -19.26
N ARG A 378 31.04 -30.05 -18.31
CA ARG A 378 30.61 -30.27 -16.93
C ARG A 378 30.43 -28.94 -16.23
N ASP A 379 29.35 -28.26 -16.58
CA ASP A 379 29.02 -26.96 -16.06
C ASP A 379 27.69 -27.00 -15.31
N GLY A 380 27.07 -28.17 -15.09
CA GLY A 380 25.79 -28.25 -14.39
C GLY A 380 24.60 -27.76 -15.23
N GLU A 381 24.77 -27.37 -16.50
CA GLU A 381 23.68 -27.30 -17.47
C GLU A 381 23.36 -28.69 -18.00
N PHE A 382 22.07 -29.01 -18.13
CA PHE A 382 21.64 -30.25 -18.73
C PHE A 382 20.28 -30.07 -19.41
N TRP A 383 20.02 -30.94 -20.38
CA TRP A 383 18.73 -30.99 -21.06
C TRP A 383 17.87 -32.14 -20.54
N MET A 384 16.56 -31.92 -20.58
CA MET A 384 15.59 -32.99 -20.40
C MET A 384 14.35 -32.76 -21.26
N SER A 385 13.57 -33.83 -21.46
CA SER A 385 12.28 -33.71 -22.09
C SER A 385 11.31 -32.97 -21.17
N PHE A 386 10.36 -32.22 -21.73
CA PHE A 386 9.33 -31.57 -20.93
C PHE A 386 8.48 -32.57 -20.12
N GLN A 387 8.33 -33.81 -20.62
CA GLN A 387 7.62 -34.86 -19.90
C GLN A 387 8.40 -35.32 -18.66
N ASP A 388 9.73 -35.46 -18.77
CA ASP A 388 10.57 -35.80 -17.62
C ASP A 388 10.59 -34.66 -16.60
N PHE A 389 10.59 -33.41 -17.07
CA PHE A 389 10.48 -32.23 -16.21
C PHE A 389 9.23 -32.29 -15.32
N LEU A 390 8.04 -32.52 -15.92
CA LEU A 390 6.78 -32.66 -15.18
C LEU A 390 6.78 -33.83 -14.19
N ASN A 391 7.59 -34.87 -14.42
CA ASN A 391 7.62 -36.06 -13.58
C ASN A 391 8.57 -35.91 -12.37
N HIS A 392 9.59 -35.06 -12.47
CA HIS A 392 10.66 -34.97 -11.46
C HIS A 392 10.68 -33.66 -10.67
N PHE A 393 10.14 -32.58 -11.24
CA PHE A 393 10.06 -31.28 -10.57
C PHE A 393 8.66 -31.06 -10.00
N ASP A 394 8.59 -30.28 -8.91
CA ASP A 394 7.33 -29.97 -8.23
C ASP A 394 6.82 -28.57 -8.58
N ARG A 395 7.72 -27.60 -8.81
CA ARG A 395 7.36 -26.21 -9.05
C ARG A 395 8.19 -25.57 -10.15
N VAL A 396 7.55 -24.68 -10.90
CA VAL A 396 8.21 -23.73 -11.80
C VAL A 396 7.81 -22.30 -11.46
N GLU A 397 8.75 -21.38 -11.52
CA GLU A 397 8.62 -19.96 -11.20
C GLU A 397 9.10 -19.14 -12.40
N ILE A 398 8.35 -18.12 -12.76
CA ILE A 398 8.57 -17.28 -13.94
C ILE A 398 8.49 -15.83 -13.51
N CYS A 399 9.59 -15.08 -13.62
CA CYS A 399 9.61 -13.64 -13.43
C CYS A 399 9.57 -12.93 -14.79
N ASN A 400 8.38 -12.46 -15.15
CA ASN A 400 8.16 -11.65 -16.35
C ASN A 400 8.78 -10.26 -16.14
N LEU A 401 9.75 -9.91 -16.97
CA LEU A 401 10.50 -8.67 -16.83
C LEU A 401 9.64 -7.43 -17.14
N SER A 402 9.96 -6.33 -16.47
CA SER A 402 9.38 -5.02 -16.78
C SER A 402 9.72 -4.60 -18.22
N PRO A 403 8.87 -3.78 -18.89
CA PRO A 403 9.10 -3.35 -20.28
C PRO A 403 10.45 -2.67 -20.51
N ASP A 404 10.98 -2.03 -19.46
CA ASP A 404 12.27 -1.31 -19.45
C ASP A 404 13.50 -2.24 -19.41
N SER A 405 13.29 -3.55 -19.23
CA SER A 405 14.40 -4.50 -19.06
C SER A 405 15.00 -4.99 -20.39
N LEU A 406 14.29 -4.81 -21.51
CA LEU A 406 14.71 -5.26 -22.83
C LEU A 406 15.43 -4.16 -23.61
N THR A 407 16.67 -4.42 -24.05
CA THR A 407 17.43 -3.48 -24.89
C THR A 407 16.90 -3.38 -26.32
N GLU A 408 17.30 -2.34 -27.04
CA GLU A 408 16.97 -2.19 -28.47
C GLU A 408 17.51 -3.36 -29.30
N ASP A 409 18.72 -3.85 -29.00
CA ASP A 409 19.32 -5.00 -29.69
C ASP A 409 18.53 -6.31 -29.44
N GLN A 410 18.04 -6.50 -28.22
CA GLN A 410 17.19 -7.64 -27.88
C GLN A 410 15.85 -7.58 -28.62
N GLN A 411 15.25 -6.39 -28.78
CA GLN A 411 14.06 -6.22 -29.62
C GLN A 411 14.35 -6.49 -31.10
N ASN A 412 15.48 -6.00 -31.61
CA ASN A 412 15.91 -6.21 -33.00
C ASN A 412 16.22 -7.68 -33.32
N SER A 413 16.58 -8.48 -32.31
CA SER A 413 16.74 -9.94 -32.44
C SER A 413 15.43 -10.73 -32.34
N GLY A 414 14.29 -10.04 -32.26
CA GLY A 414 12.95 -10.64 -32.28
C GLY A 414 12.33 -10.92 -30.91
N LYS A 415 12.96 -10.49 -29.80
CA LYS A 415 12.35 -10.61 -28.47
C LYS A 415 11.17 -9.65 -28.33
N ARG A 416 10.07 -10.13 -27.74
CA ARG A 416 8.85 -9.34 -27.51
C ARG A 416 8.87 -8.71 -26.12
N LYS A 417 8.22 -7.55 -25.97
CA LYS A 417 8.05 -6.86 -24.68
C LYS A 417 6.70 -7.19 -24.06
N TRP A 418 6.63 -7.06 -22.74
CA TRP A 418 5.36 -6.94 -22.03
C TRP A 418 4.91 -5.48 -22.04
N GLU A 419 3.61 -5.25 -22.05
CA GLU A 419 3.01 -3.95 -21.75
C GLU A 419 2.62 -3.94 -20.27
N MET A 420 2.98 -2.88 -19.54
CA MET A 420 2.79 -2.80 -18.09
C MET A 420 2.05 -1.52 -17.70
N SER A 421 0.99 -1.69 -16.91
CA SER A 421 0.35 -0.60 -16.16
C SER A 421 0.54 -0.83 -14.65
N MET A 422 0.73 0.25 -13.89
CA MET A 422 0.96 0.19 -12.44
C MET A 422 0.23 1.33 -11.73
N TYR A 423 -0.44 0.99 -10.62
CA TYR A 423 -1.05 1.95 -9.71
C TYR A 423 -0.68 1.64 -8.27
N GLU A 424 -0.50 2.69 -7.48
CA GLU A 424 -0.40 2.61 -6.03
C GLU A 424 -1.77 2.82 -5.40
N GLY A 425 -2.04 2.11 -4.30
CA GLY A 425 -3.29 2.24 -3.56
C GLY A 425 -3.10 1.93 -2.08
N GLU A 426 -4.15 2.17 -1.31
CA GLU A 426 -4.16 1.90 0.13
C GLU A 426 -5.57 1.50 0.60
N TRP A 427 -5.58 0.60 1.59
CA TRP A 427 -6.72 0.22 2.39
C TRP A 427 -6.64 0.99 3.71
N THR A 428 -7.47 2.02 3.86
CA THR A 428 -7.58 2.81 5.08
C THR A 428 -8.76 2.29 5.90
N PRO A 429 -8.57 1.93 7.18
CA PRO A 429 -9.63 1.42 8.05
C PRO A 429 -10.82 2.36 8.10
N GLY A 430 -12.01 1.78 7.93
CA GLY A 430 -13.25 2.53 7.89
C GLY A 430 -13.38 3.44 6.67
N VAL A 431 -12.52 3.44 5.66
CA VAL A 431 -12.72 4.26 4.44
C VAL A 431 -12.67 3.38 3.20
N THR A 432 -11.48 2.89 2.84
CA THR A 432 -11.27 2.05 1.64
C THR A 432 -10.97 0.58 1.97
N ALA A 433 -10.79 0.23 3.25
CA ALA A 433 -10.54 -1.15 3.68
C ALA A 433 -11.84 -1.98 3.70
N GLY A 434 -12.41 -2.24 2.52
CA GLY A 434 -13.74 -2.86 2.37
C GLY A 434 -13.81 -4.37 2.62
N GLY A 435 -12.66 -5.06 2.68
CA GLY A 435 -12.58 -6.51 2.76
C GLY A 435 -13.01 -7.19 1.45
N CYS A 436 -13.05 -8.53 1.42
CA CYS A 436 -13.35 -9.27 0.19
C CYS A 436 -14.86 -9.35 -0.13
N ARG A 437 -15.21 -9.99 -1.25
CA ARG A 437 -16.59 -10.09 -1.76
C ARG A 437 -17.59 -10.77 -0.81
N ASN A 438 -17.12 -11.46 0.23
CA ASN A 438 -17.95 -11.99 1.31
C ASN A 438 -18.62 -10.88 2.13
N PHE A 439 -17.99 -9.71 2.19
CA PHE A 439 -18.46 -8.52 2.92
C PHE A 439 -19.07 -7.52 1.93
N LEU A 440 -20.19 -7.89 1.31
CA LEU A 440 -20.82 -7.10 0.24
C LEU A 440 -21.07 -5.64 0.59
N ASP A 441 -21.49 -5.38 1.83
CA ASP A 441 -21.86 -4.04 2.29
C ASP A 441 -20.65 -3.08 2.30
N THR A 442 -19.43 -3.61 2.41
CA THR A 442 -18.19 -2.84 2.45
C THR A 442 -17.27 -3.05 1.24
N PHE A 443 -17.40 -4.16 0.51
CA PHE A 443 -16.52 -4.55 -0.61
C PHE A 443 -16.37 -3.47 -1.69
N TRP A 444 -17.46 -2.75 -1.98
CA TRP A 444 -17.49 -1.74 -3.03
C TRP A 444 -16.71 -0.46 -2.69
N HIS A 445 -16.32 -0.27 -1.42
CA HIS A 445 -15.46 0.84 -0.99
C HIS A 445 -13.97 0.58 -1.26
N ASN A 446 -13.57 -0.66 -1.58
CA ASN A 446 -12.18 -0.90 -1.97
C ASN A 446 -11.83 -0.07 -3.22
N PRO A 447 -10.55 0.33 -3.39
CA PRO A 447 -10.11 1.00 -4.60
C PRO A 447 -10.45 0.17 -5.84
N GLN A 448 -10.80 0.85 -6.93
CA GLN A 448 -11.25 0.21 -8.16
C GLN A 448 -10.42 0.71 -9.33
N TYR A 449 -10.04 -0.18 -10.24
CA TYR A 449 -9.23 0.16 -11.41
C TYR A 449 -9.86 -0.43 -12.67
N ILE A 450 -9.97 0.37 -13.73
CA ILE A 450 -10.42 -0.11 -15.04
C ILE A 450 -9.21 -0.45 -15.88
N ILE A 451 -9.23 -1.59 -16.56
CA ILE A 451 -8.33 -1.94 -17.65
C ILE A 451 -9.12 -2.11 -18.95
N THR A 452 -8.60 -1.53 -20.02
CA THR A 452 -9.13 -1.66 -21.38
C THR A 452 -8.16 -2.49 -22.22
N LEU A 453 -8.68 -3.57 -22.80
CA LEU A 453 -7.98 -4.47 -23.71
C LEU A 453 -8.53 -4.28 -25.11
N VAL A 454 -7.68 -3.89 -26.06
CA VAL A 454 -8.10 -3.55 -27.43
C VAL A 454 -7.77 -4.68 -28.40
N ASP A 455 -6.51 -5.11 -28.41
CA ASP A 455 -6.01 -6.06 -29.41
C ASP A 455 -5.80 -7.45 -28.80
N PRO A 456 -6.31 -8.52 -29.42
CA PRO A 456 -6.04 -9.90 -29.00
C PRO A 456 -4.59 -10.31 -29.28
N ASP A 457 -4.13 -11.37 -28.62
CA ASP A 457 -2.76 -11.86 -28.84
C ASP A 457 -2.61 -12.44 -30.26
N GLU A 458 -1.48 -12.16 -30.94
CA GLU A 458 -1.26 -12.52 -32.36
C GLU A 458 -1.40 -14.03 -32.66
N GLU A 459 -1.09 -14.88 -31.69
CA GLU A 459 -1.02 -16.35 -31.82
C GLU A 459 -2.18 -17.06 -31.11
N ASP A 460 -3.19 -16.32 -30.66
CA ASP A 460 -4.34 -16.90 -29.96
C ASP A 460 -5.49 -17.21 -30.91
N GLU A 461 -5.80 -18.50 -31.09
CA GLU A 461 -6.84 -18.97 -32.01
C GLU A 461 -8.26 -18.53 -31.60
N GLU A 462 -8.46 -18.20 -30.32
CA GLU A 462 -9.75 -17.76 -29.77
C GLU A 462 -9.90 -16.23 -29.76
N GLY A 463 -8.88 -15.49 -30.19
CA GLY A 463 -8.88 -14.03 -30.21
C GLY A 463 -8.96 -13.42 -28.81
N GLN A 464 -8.28 -14.01 -27.83
CA GLN A 464 -8.24 -13.53 -26.45
C GLN A 464 -6.96 -12.74 -26.17
N CYS A 465 -7.06 -11.84 -25.19
CA CYS A 465 -5.94 -11.07 -24.63
C CYS A 465 -5.39 -11.79 -23.39
N THR A 466 -4.08 -12.02 -23.35
CA THR A 466 -3.40 -12.48 -22.14
C THR A 466 -3.19 -11.31 -21.18
N VAL A 467 -3.66 -11.46 -19.95
CA VAL A 467 -3.50 -10.47 -18.89
C VAL A 467 -3.01 -11.14 -17.61
N ILE A 468 -1.95 -10.61 -17.01
CA ILE A 468 -1.44 -11.02 -15.71
C ILE A 468 -1.66 -9.87 -14.74
N VAL A 469 -2.44 -10.12 -13.69
CA VAL A 469 -2.70 -9.14 -12.63
C VAL A 469 -1.93 -9.53 -11.40
N ALA A 470 -1.14 -8.61 -10.88
CA ALA A 470 -0.30 -8.80 -9.70
C ALA A 470 -0.62 -7.73 -8.65
N LEU A 471 -0.93 -8.17 -7.43
CA LEU A 471 -1.25 -7.31 -6.28
C LEU A 471 -0.20 -7.53 -5.19
N MET A 472 0.62 -6.51 -4.93
CA MET A 472 1.69 -6.52 -3.94
C MET A 472 1.37 -5.63 -2.75
N GLN A 473 1.52 -6.13 -1.52
CA GLN A 473 1.42 -5.31 -0.31
C GLN A 473 2.77 -4.71 0.09
N LYS A 474 2.80 -3.44 0.51
CA LYS A 474 4.03 -2.72 0.85
C LYS A 474 4.47 -2.88 2.30
N ASN A 475 5.77 -2.77 2.55
CA ASN A 475 6.38 -2.47 3.85
C ASN A 475 6.06 -3.44 5.01
N ARG A 476 5.71 -4.70 4.70
CA ARG A 476 5.43 -5.73 5.74
C ARG A 476 6.68 -6.48 6.17
N ARG A 477 7.53 -6.87 5.22
CA ARG A 477 8.73 -7.68 5.50
C ARG A 477 9.72 -6.95 6.41
N SER A 478 9.98 -5.67 6.14
CA SER A 478 10.82 -4.80 6.96
C SER A 478 10.28 -4.57 8.38
N LYS A 479 9.00 -4.88 8.64
CA LYS A 479 8.33 -4.74 9.94
C LYS A 479 8.08 -6.08 10.64
N ARG A 480 8.64 -7.21 10.14
CA ARG A 480 8.57 -8.52 10.82
C ARG A 480 9.17 -8.49 12.23
N ASN A 481 10.24 -7.71 12.42
CA ASN A 481 10.84 -7.48 13.73
C ASN A 481 9.89 -6.80 14.74
N MET A 482 8.84 -6.13 14.26
CA MET A 482 7.76 -5.53 15.07
C MET A 482 6.54 -6.46 15.22
N GLY A 483 6.63 -7.71 14.74
CA GLY A 483 5.55 -8.70 14.79
C GLY A 483 4.45 -8.48 13.73
N MET A 484 4.70 -7.67 12.70
CA MET A 484 3.75 -7.48 11.60
C MET A 484 3.86 -8.61 10.58
N GLU A 485 2.73 -9.28 10.33
CA GLU A 485 2.61 -10.32 9.30
C GLU A 485 2.02 -9.74 8.00
N CYS A 486 2.18 -10.48 6.90
CA CYS A 486 1.52 -10.17 5.64
C CYS A 486 0.00 -10.32 5.81
N LEU A 487 -0.75 -9.35 5.30
CA LEU A 487 -2.21 -9.44 5.23
C LEU A 487 -2.63 -10.51 4.24
N THR A 488 -3.82 -11.06 4.43
CA THR A 488 -4.41 -11.99 3.46
C THR A 488 -5.03 -11.16 2.34
N ILE A 489 -4.41 -11.13 1.16
CA ILE A 489 -4.81 -10.26 0.05
C ILE A 489 -5.30 -11.06 -1.16
N GLY A 490 -6.08 -10.40 -2.02
CA GLY A 490 -6.57 -10.94 -3.28
C GLY A 490 -7.31 -9.89 -4.10
N PHE A 491 -7.78 -10.27 -5.27
CA PHE A 491 -8.52 -9.36 -6.15
C PHE A 491 -9.60 -10.07 -6.95
N ALA A 492 -10.57 -9.30 -7.44
CA ALA A 492 -11.63 -9.77 -8.33
C ALA A 492 -11.72 -8.90 -9.58
N ILE A 493 -12.04 -9.53 -10.71
CA ILE A 493 -12.18 -8.92 -12.03
C ILE A 493 -13.63 -9.04 -12.50
N TYR A 494 -14.21 -7.94 -12.96
CA TYR A 494 -15.57 -7.87 -13.52
C TYR A 494 -15.51 -7.28 -14.92
N SER A 495 -16.28 -7.77 -15.87
CA SER A 495 -16.44 -7.07 -17.16
C SER A 495 -17.23 -5.79 -16.98
N LEU A 496 -17.07 -4.83 -17.89
CA LEU A 496 -17.83 -3.58 -17.93
C LEU A 496 -18.42 -3.35 -19.32
N ASN A 497 -19.61 -2.74 -19.36
CA ASN A 497 -20.20 -2.18 -20.58
C ASN A 497 -20.12 -0.65 -20.60
N ASP A 498 -20.40 -0.04 -21.74
CA ASP A 498 -20.30 1.41 -21.96
C ASP A 498 -21.07 2.25 -20.93
N ARG A 499 -22.25 1.77 -20.47
CA ARG A 499 -23.04 2.49 -19.47
C ARG A 499 -22.45 2.40 -18.07
N GLU A 500 -21.81 1.29 -17.75
CA GLU A 500 -21.14 1.11 -16.46
C GLU A 500 -19.87 1.94 -16.40
N LEU A 501 -19.14 2.11 -17.51
CA LEU A 501 -17.95 2.96 -17.58
C LEU A 501 -18.21 4.44 -17.23
N GLU A 502 -19.43 4.93 -17.50
CA GLU A 502 -19.86 6.28 -17.13
C GLU A 502 -20.13 6.44 -15.62
N ASN A 503 -20.41 5.33 -14.91
CA ASN A 503 -20.71 5.35 -13.47
C ASN A 503 -19.45 5.05 -12.67
N ARG A 504 -18.79 6.10 -12.15
CA ARG A 504 -17.56 5.97 -11.36
C ARG A 504 -17.73 6.57 -9.96
N PRO A 505 -17.36 5.86 -8.88
CA PRO A 505 -17.01 4.43 -8.81
C PRO A 505 -18.23 3.50 -8.96
N GLN A 506 -18.02 2.20 -9.14
CA GLN A 506 -19.12 1.23 -9.09
C GLN A 506 -19.61 1.05 -7.64
N GLY A 507 -20.93 1.16 -7.43
CA GLY A 507 -21.54 1.01 -6.11
C GLY A 507 -22.02 -0.40 -5.78
N LEU A 508 -22.60 -0.58 -4.59
CA LEU A 508 -23.12 -1.85 -4.05
C LEU A 508 -24.00 -2.65 -5.03
N ASN A 509 -24.88 -1.98 -5.77
CA ASN A 509 -25.81 -2.64 -6.69
C ASN A 509 -25.08 -3.37 -7.83
N PHE A 510 -23.98 -2.81 -8.33
CA PHE A 510 -23.18 -3.44 -9.37
C PHE A 510 -22.66 -4.80 -8.88
N PHE A 511 -21.99 -4.84 -7.73
CA PHE A 511 -21.40 -6.06 -7.18
C PHE A 511 -22.42 -7.07 -6.67
N ARG A 512 -23.64 -6.64 -6.35
CA ARG A 512 -24.74 -7.52 -5.94
C ARG A 512 -25.25 -8.37 -7.11
N TYR A 513 -25.36 -7.80 -8.30
CA TYR A 513 -25.97 -8.47 -9.45
C TYR A 513 -24.97 -8.94 -10.50
N LYS A 514 -23.75 -8.39 -10.52
CA LYS A 514 -22.71 -8.77 -11.47
C LYS A 514 -21.80 -9.85 -10.89
N SER A 515 -21.54 -10.87 -11.71
CA SER A 515 -20.59 -11.93 -11.39
C SER A 515 -19.19 -11.56 -11.87
N SER A 516 -18.18 -11.95 -11.11
CA SER A 516 -16.78 -11.80 -11.50
C SER A 516 -16.47 -12.69 -12.70
N VAL A 517 -15.69 -12.18 -13.65
CA VAL A 517 -15.15 -12.94 -14.79
C VAL A 517 -13.80 -13.58 -14.48
N GLY A 518 -13.10 -13.06 -13.46
CA GLY A 518 -11.84 -13.60 -12.96
C GLY A 518 -11.63 -13.20 -11.50
N ARG A 519 -10.75 -13.91 -10.80
CA ARG A 519 -10.33 -13.59 -9.42
C ARG A 519 -8.97 -14.23 -9.16
N SER A 520 -8.26 -13.74 -8.15
CA SER A 520 -7.09 -14.46 -7.66
C SER A 520 -7.49 -15.89 -7.22
N PRO A 521 -6.63 -16.91 -7.44
CA PRO A 521 -6.95 -18.31 -7.11
C PRO A 521 -7.31 -18.47 -5.63
N HIS A 522 -6.54 -17.81 -4.78
CA HIS A 522 -6.71 -17.78 -3.34
C HIS A 522 -6.55 -16.35 -2.82
N PHE A 523 -7.14 -16.11 -1.66
CA PHE A 523 -6.75 -15.03 -0.77
C PHE A 523 -5.68 -15.61 0.15
N ILE A 524 -4.46 -15.07 0.08
CA ILE A 524 -3.29 -15.65 0.75
C ILE A 524 -2.42 -14.55 1.36
N ASN A 525 -1.75 -14.89 2.45
CA ASN A 525 -0.88 -14.01 3.22
C ASN A 525 0.56 -13.97 2.66
N THR A 526 0.71 -13.74 1.36
CA THR A 526 2.00 -13.54 0.69
C THR A 526 2.27 -12.08 0.38
N ARG A 527 3.54 -11.73 0.09
CA ARG A 527 3.93 -10.37 -0.31
C ARG A 527 3.21 -9.91 -1.57
N GLU A 528 3.09 -10.79 -2.57
CA GLU A 528 2.38 -10.55 -3.81
C GLU A 528 1.46 -11.74 -4.14
N VAL A 529 0.30 -11.43 -4.73
CA VAL A 529 -0.63 -12.40 -5.31
C VAL A 529 -0.77 -12.09 -6.79
N CYS A 530 -0.43 -13.06 -7.63
CA CYS A 530 -0.42 -12.94 -9.07
C CYS A 530 -1.37 -13.97 -9.70
N ALA A 531 -2.07 -13.60 -10.77
CA ALA A 531 -2.86 -14.53 -11.56
C ALA A 531 -2.92 -14.15 -13.04
N ARG A 532 -2.85 -15.17 -13.90
CA ARG A 532 -2.96 -15.06 -15.35
C ARG A 532 -4.38 -15.34 -15.83
N PHE A 533 -4.85 -14.52 -16.75
CA PHE A 533 -6.17 -14.60 -17.36
C PHE A 533 -6.06 -14.53 -18.87
N LYS A 534 -7.03 -15.16 -19.52
CA LYS A 534 -7.34 -14.98 -20.94
C LYS A 534 -8.72 -14.34 -21.02
N LEU A 535 -8.78 -13.11 -21.51
CA LEU A 535 -10.00 -12.30 -21.53
C LEU A 535 -10.25 -11.80 -22.96
N PRO A 536 -11.49 -11.78 -23.47
CA PRO A 536 -11.77 -11.15 -24.75
C PRO A 536 -11.50 -9.63 -24.70
N PRO A 537 -11.26 -8.97 -25.84
CA PRO A 537 -11.16 -7.51 -25.89
C PRO A 537 -12.38 -6.83 -25.26
N GLY A 538 -12.14 -5.79 -24.47
CA GLY A 538 -13.19 -5.09 -23.71
C GLY A 538 -12.66 -4.36 -22.47
N HIS A 539 -13.59 -3.91 -21.63
CA HIS A 539 -13.30 -3.18 -20.41
C HIS A 539 -13.54 -4.05 -19.17
N TYR A 540 -12.61 -3.99 -18.22
CA TYR A 540 -12.66 -4.79 -17.00
C TYR A 540 -12.37 -3.94 -15.78
N LEU A 541 -13.13 -4.15 -14.71
CA LEU A 541 -12.91 -3.58 -13.39
C LEU A 541 -12.14 -4.56 -12.52
N ILE A 542 -11.01 -4.13 -11.98
CA ILE A 542 -10.22 -4.86 -11.00
C ILE A 542 -10.42 -4.22 -9.62
N VAL A 543 -10.80 -5.04 -8.64
CA VAL A 543 -10.99 -4.62 -7.25
C VAL A 543 -10.02 -5.39 -6.35
N PRO A 544 -8.88 -4.80 -5.97
CA PRO A 544 -7.97 -5.34 -4.98
C PRO A 544 -8.50 -5.14 -3.55
N SER A 545 -8.41 -6.16 -2.72
CA SER A 545 -8.91 -6.13 -1.34
C SER A 545 -8.09 -7.04 -0.43
N THR A 546 -8.10 -6.72 0.86
CA THR A 546 -7.81 -7.68 1.92
C THR A 546 -8.96 -8.68 2.08
N PHE A 547 -8.72 -9.78 2.78
CA PHE A 547 -9.77 -10.75 3.06
C PHE A 547 -10.82 -10.17 4.00
N ASP A 548 -10.37 -9.67 5.16
CA ASP A 548 -11.23 -9.06 6.17
C ASP A 548 -11.31 -7.53 6.00
N PRO A 549 -12.45 -6.91 6.33
CA PRO A 549 -12.60 -5.46 6.29
C PRO A 549 -11.81 -4.78 7.41
N ASN A 550 -11.50 -3.49 7.23
CA ASN A 550 -10.75 -2.65 8.16
C ASN A 550 -9.30 -3.06 8.40
N GLU A 551 -8.73 -3.95 7.59
CA GLU A 551 -7.29 -4.18 7.58
C GLU A 551 -6.57 -3.02 6.88
N GLU A 552 -5.71 -2.32 7.61
CA GLU A 552 -4.92 -1.21 7.09
C GLU A 552 -3.76 -1.73 6.26
N GLY A 553 -3.51 -1.22 5.05
CA GLY A 553 -2.32 -1.56 4.29
C GLY A 553 -2.17 -0.79 2.98
N GLU A 554 -0.94 -0.56 2.55
CA GLU A 554 -0.62 0.00 1.24
C GLU A 554 -0.32 -1.12 0.25
N PHE A 555 -0.63 -0.90 -1.02
CA PHE A 555 -0.40 -1.87 -2.07
C PHE A 555 0.01 -1.23 -3.40
N ILE A 556 0.52 -2.07 -4.30
CA ILE A 556 0.69 -1.79 -5.71
C ILE A 556 -0.08 -2.84 -6.48
N ILE A 557 -0.82 -2.39 -7.48
CA ILE A 557 -1.41 -3.27 -8.48
C ILE A 557 -0.69 -3.06 -9.81
N ARG A 558 -0.27 -4.16 -10.43
CA ARG A 558 0.42 -4.19 -11.71
C ARG A 558 -0.35 -5.08 -12.67
N VAL A 559 -0.46 -4.65 -13.91
CA VAL A 559 -1.09 -5.44 -14.97
C VAL A 559 -0.17 -5.54 -16.16
N PHE A 560 0.16 -6.79 -16.52
CA PHE A 560 0.99 -7.13 -17.67
C PHE A 560 0.11 -7.72 -18.77
N SER A 561 0.30 -7.28 -20.01
CA SER A 561 -0.40 -7.84 -21.18
C SER A 561 0.54 -8.01 -22.37
N GLU A 562 0.22 -8.96 -23.26
CA GLU A 562 1.01 -9.18 -24.48
C GLU A 562 0.84 -8.05 -25.51
N THR A 563 -0.29 -7.36 -25.47
CA THR A 563 -0.63 -6.20 -26.32
C THR A 563 -0.90 -4.97 -25.46
N GLN A 564 -1.05 -3.80 -26.10
CA GLN A 564 -1.27 -2.54 -25.39
C GLN A 564 -2.51 -2.61 -24.49
N ASN A 565 -2.34 -2.24 -23.22
CA ASN A 565 -3.43 -2.04 -22.28
C ASN A 565 -3.52 -0.56 -21.85
N ASN A 566 -4.72 -0.11 -21.50
CA ASN A 566 -4.93 1.19 -20.87
C ASN A 566 -5.62 1.00 -19.53
N MET A 567 -4.92 1.33 -18.45
CA MET A 567 -5.43 1.22 -17.09
C MET A 567 -5.69 2.61 -16.50
N GLU A 568 -6.77 2.76 -15.73
CA GLU A 568 -7.15 4.01 -15.05
C GLU A 568 -7.80 3.73 -13.68
N GLU A 569 -7.75 4.69 -12.76
CA GLU A 569 -8.52 4.64 -11.51
C GLU A 569 -10.02 4.82 -11.80
N ASN A 570 -10.86 3.91 -11.30
CA ASN A 570 -12.31 4.02 -11.35
C ASN A 570 -12.83 4.66 -10.06
N ASP A 571 -12.66 5.97 -9.98
CA ASP A 571 -13.00 6.76 -8.81
C ASP A 571 -13.77 8.03 -9.20
N ASP A 572 -14.26 8.74 -8.19
CA ASP A 572 -14.91 10.02 -8.35
C ASP A 572 -13.89 11.14 -8.59
N HIS A 573 -14.33 12.22 -9.21
CA HIS A 573 -13.55 13.43 -9.40
C HIS A 573 -13.55 14.30 -8.13
N VAL A 574 -12.52 15.12 -7.93
CA VAL A 574 -12.48 16.07 -6.81
C VAL A 574 -13.14 17.36 -7.25
N GLY A 575 -14.20 17.78 -6.60
CA GLY A 575 -14.88 19.01 -6.95
C GLY A 575 -16.20 19.25 -6.24
N TYR A 576 -16.92 20.26 -6.71
CA TYR A 576 -18.29 20.52 -6.27
C TYR A 576 -19.26 19.75 -7.14
N GLY A 577 -20.22 19.08 -6.51
CA GLY A 577 -21.26 18.32 -7.21
C GLY A 577 -22.19 19.20 -8.03
N GLY A 578 -22.92 18.56 -8.94
CA GLY A 578 -23.99 19.24 -9.67
C GLY A 578 -25.06 19.78 -8.73
N LYS A 579 -25.85 20.76 -9.20
CA LYS A 579 -27.00 21.28 -8.45
C LYS A 579 -28.06 20.21 -8.11
N ALA A 580 -28.04 19.07 -8.79
CA ALA A 580 -28.89 17.92 -8.53
C ALA A 580 -28.37 17.03 -7.40
N ASP A 581 -27.04 16.99 -7.20
CA ASP A 581 -26.37 16.10 -6.23
C ASP A 581 -26.18 16.77 -4.88
N THR A 582 -26.11 18.10 -4.88
CA THR A 582 -26.15 18.86 -3.63
C THR A 582 -27.56 18.78 -3.06
N ILE A 583 -27.72 18.24 -1.84
CA ILE A 583 -28.89 18.52 -1.00
C ILE A 583 -28.78 19.99 -0.63
N THR A 584 -29.12 20.87 -1.58
CA THR A 584 -29.43 22.26 -1.30
C THR A 584 -30.91 22.21 -1.02
N PRO A 585 -31.36 22.27 0.25
CA PRO A 585 -32.74 22.66 0.49
C PRO A 585 -32.93 23.94 -0.33
N GLY A 586 -34.03 24.05 -1.06
CA GLY A 586 -34.43 25.33 -1.62
C GLY A 586 -34.70 26.28 -0.46
N PHE A 587 -33.64 26.86 0.12
CA PHE A 587 -33.78 27.94 1.07
C PHE A 587 -34.47 29.06 0.30
N PRO A 588 -35.63 29.54 0.78
CA PRO A 588 -36.33 30.62 0.12
C PRO A 588 -35.35 31.78 -0.10
N THR A 589 -35.28 32.31 -1.31
CA THR A 589 -34.64 33.62 -1.53
C THR A 589 -35.19 34.58 -0.48
N PRO A 590 -34.33 35.29 0.29
CA PRO A 590 -34.78 36.09 1.41
C PRO A 590 -35.80 37.11 0.92
N LYS A 591 -37.06 36.90 1.30
CA LYS A 591 -38.09 37.93 1.14
C LYS A 591 -37.75 39.05 2.12
N PRO A 592 -37.99 40.32 1.75
CA PRO A 592 -37.66 41.43 2.63
C PRO A 592 -38.53 41.35 3.89
N ILE A 593 -37.87 41.17 5.05
CA ILE A 593 -38.39 41.02 6.41
C ILE A 593 -38.78 39.57 6.76
N ASP A 594 -37.79 38.80 7.18
CA ASP A 594 -37.93 37.46 7.77
C ASP A 594 -37.80 37.54 9.32
N PRO A 595 -38.80 37.12 10.10
CA PRO A 595 -38.69 36.98 11.56
C PRO A 595 -37.48 36.17 12.03
N GLN A 596 -36.96 35.25 11.20
CA GLN A 596 -35.77 34.46 11.50
C GLN A 596 -34.48 35.31 11.44
N LYS A 597 -34.39 36.28 10.54
CA LYS A 597 -33.21 37.16 10.41
C LYS A 597 -33.09 38.13 11.58
N GLU A 598 -34.22 38.59 12.11
CA GLU A 598 -34.27 39.41 13.32
C GLU A 598 -33.86 38.61 14.57
N GLY A 599 -34.30 37.35 14.68
CA GLY A 599 -33.85 36.44 15.74
C GLY A 599 -32.35 36.15 15.67
N LEU A 600 -31.83 35.91 14.47
CA LEU A 600 -30.42 35.69 14.20
C LEU A 600 -29.58 36.94 14.48
N ARG A 601 -30.11 38.13 14.15
CA ARG A 601 -29.47 39.41 14.45
C ARG A 601 -29.38 39.66 15.95
N ARG A 602 -30.44 39.35 16.70
CA ARG A 602 -30.41 39.43 18.17
C ARG A 602 -29.44 38.43 18.79
N LEU A 603 -29.36 37.22 18.23
CA LEU A 603 -28.36 36.24 18.63
C LEU A 603 -26.96 36.83 18.41
N PHE A 604 -26.65 37.29 17.19
CA PHE A 604 -25.37 37.94 16.89
C PHE A 604 -25.05 39.11 17.82
N ASP A 605 -25.96 40.07 17.98
CA ASP A 605 -25.74 41.26 18.83
C ASP A 605 -25.51 40.89 20.31
N SER A 606 -26.06 39.76 20.78
CA SER A 606 -25.85 39.29 22.14
C SER A 606 -24.51 38.58 22.35
N ILE A 607 -23.87 38.17 21.26
CA ILE A 607 -22.60 37.42 21.25
C ILE A 607 -21.44 38.37 20.94
N ALA A 608 -21.59 39.20 19.92
CA ALA A 608 -20.56 39.98 19.23
C ALA A 608 -19.97 41.14 20.05
N GLY A 609 -20.08 41.06 21.38
CA GLY A 609 -19.41 41.96 22.30
C GLY A 609 -19.71 43.45 22.07
N LYS A 610 -18.67 44.27 22.23
CA LYS A 610 -18.72 45.74 21.99
C LYS A 610 -18.21 46.12 20.60
N ASP A 611 -17.48 45.20 20.00
CA ASP A 611 -16.81 45.27 18.71
C ASP A 611 -17.72 44.88 17.54
N MET A 612 -18.91 44.32 17.82
CA MET A 612 -19.90 43.89 16.81
C MET A 612 -19.34 42.87 15.83
N GLU A 613 -18.41 42.05 16.31
CA GLU A 613 -17.74 40.96 15.59
C GLU A 613 -17.71 39.73 16.50
N VAL A 614 -17.77 38.53 15.93
CA VAL A 614 -17.73 37.26 16.69
C VAL A 614 -16.37 36.58 16.51
N ASP A 615 -15.65 36.35 17.60
CA ASP A 615 -14.40 35.60 17.58
C ASP A 615 -14.59 34.07 17.76
N TRP A 616 -13.50 33.31 17.61
CA TRP A 616 -13.56 31.85 17.74
C TRP A 616 -13.97 31.36 19.15
N MET A 617 -13.71 32.14 20.21
CA MET A 617 -14.07 31.77 21.59
C MET A 617 -15.56 31.96 21.83
N GLU A 618 -16.11 33.04 21.29
CA GLU A 618 -17.53 33.35 21.30
C GLU A 618 -18.31 32.33 20.46
N LEU A 619 -17.83 32.02 19.25
CA LEU A 619 -18.36 30.97 18.39
C LEU A 619 -18.39 29.61 19.12
N LYS A 620 -17.27 29.21 19.73
CA LYS A 620 -17.17 27.94 20.46
C LYS A 620 -18.23 27.83 21.56
N ARG A 621 -18.42 28.89 22.35
CA ARG A 621 -19.41 28.88 23.46
C ARG A 621 -20.82 28.61 22.96
N ILE A 622 -21.20 29.13 21.80
CA ILE A 622 -22.53 28.94 21.22
C ILE A 622 -22.67 27.53 20.66
N LEU A 623 -21.67 27.05 19.94
CA LEU A 623 -21.70 25.72 19.34
C LEU A 623 -21.71 24.63 20.42
N ASP A 624 -20.85 24.73 21.44
CA ASP A 624 -20.85 23.85 22.60
C ASP A 624 -22.20 23.81 23.31
N HIS A 625 -22.90 24.94 23.32
CA HIS A 625 -24.20 25.05 23.97
C HIS A 625 -25.34 24.49 23.11
N SER A 626 -25.35 24.81 21.82
CA SER A 626 -26.46 24.53 20.89
C SER A 626 -26.39 23.13 20.26
N MET A 627 -25.22 22.49 20.30
CA MET A 627 -24.93 21.20 19.65
C MET A 627 -24.38 20.16 20.62
N ARG A 628 -24.55 20.38 21.92
CA ARG A 628 -24.04 19.48 22.96
C ARG A 628 -24.52 18.04 22.79
N ASP A 629 -25.77 17.86 22.38
CA ASP A 629 -26.40 16.54 22.23
C ASP A 629 -25.95 15.80 20.96
N ASP A 630 -25.29 16.50 20.03
CA ASP A 630 -24.78 15.94 18.77
C ASP A 630 -23.33 15.45 18.88
N LEU A 631 -22.62 15.88 19.93
CA LEU A 631 -21.25 15.45 20.20
C LEU A 631 -21.23 14.06 20.86
N PRO A 632 -20.15 13.27 20.69
CA PRO A 632 -20.01 11.97 21.32
C PRO A 632 -20.20 12.06 22.84
N LYS A 633 -21.06 11.20 23.39
CA LYS A 633 -21.26 11.12 24.84
C LYS A 633 -20.08 10.38 25.49
N PRO A 634 -19.60 10.81 26.67
CA PRO A 634 -18.50 10.14 27.35
C PRO A 634 -18.87 8.69 27.66
N VAL A 635 -17.99 7.75 27.29
CA VAL A 635 -18.12 6.34 27.69
C VAL A 635 -17.74 6.26 29.17
N VAL A 636 -18.75 6.14 30.03
CA VAL A 636 -18.51 5.74 31.43
C VAL A 636 -18.16 4.25 31.41
N PHE A 637 -16.88 3.92 31.56
CA PHE A 637 -16.46 2.55 31.87
C PHE A 637 -16.95 2.17 33.26
N ASN A 638 -18.19 1.70 33.35
CA ASN A 638 -18.62 0.92 34.50
C ASN A 638 -17.98 -0.47 34.39
N ARG A 639 -16.96 -0.75 35.21
CA ARG A 639 -16.57 -2.14 35.50
C ARG A 639 -17.76 -2.84 36.16
N PHE A 640 -18.54 -3.56 35.37
CA PHE A 640 -19.35 -4.67 35.87
C PHE A 640 -18.89 -5.96 35.21
N SER A 641 -18.49 -6.88 36.08
CA SER A 641 -18.04 -8.23 35.80
C SER A 641 -19.05 -9.01 34.95
N ASN A 642 -18.60 -9.59 33.85
CA ASN A 642 -19.25 -10.75 33.26
C ASN A 642 -18.65 -12.01 33.90
N ASN A 643 -19.41 -12.64 34.80
CA ASN A 643 -19.28 -14.08 35.04
C ASN A 643 -19.97 -14.79 33.88
N MET A 644 -19.19 -15.38 32.97
CA MET A 644 -19.68 -16.42 32.06
C MET A 644 -19.22 -17.75 32.66
N ALA A 645 -20.17 -18.53 33.17
CA ALA A 645 -19.93 -19.87 33.66
C ALA A 645 -19.61 -20.79 32.48
N PHE A 646 -18.45 -21.44 32.53
CA PHE A 646 -18.19 -22.68 31.81
C PHE A 646 -18.09 -23.79 32.85
N GLU A 647 -19.04 -24.72 32.82
CA GLU A 647 -18.96 -25.99 33.54
C GLU A 647 -18.03 -26.93 32.78
N THR A 648 -16.97 -27.39 33.45
CA THR A 648 -16.35 -28.68 33.15
C THR A 648 -15.86 -29.33 34.44
N GLN A 649 -16.43 -30.51 34.74
CA GLN A 649 -16.07 -31.40 35.83
C GLN A 649 -14.75 -32.15 35.52
N ALA A 650 -13.84 -32.28 36.50
CA ALA A 650 -13.16 -33.54 36.86
C ALA A 650 -12.20 -33.36 38.07
N ALA A 651 -12.08 -34.44 38.87
CA ALA A 651 -11.47 -34.59 40.20
C ALA A 651 -9.92 -34.53 40.24
N GLY A 652 -9.29 -34.04 41.32
CA GLY A 652 -8.78 -34.83 42.48
C GLY A 652 -7.37 -34.36 42.92
N PRO A 653 -6.86 -34.69 44.13
CA PRO A 653 -6.23 -33.71 45.05
C PRO A 653 -4.70 -33.83 45.33
N GLY A 654 -4.12 -32.78 45.93
CA GLY A 654 -2.83 -32.74 46.68
C GLY A 654 -1.98 -31.49 46.41
N GLU A 655 -2.00 -30.44 47.27
CA GLU A 655 -0.93 -29.99 48.22
C GLU A 655 0.44 -29.72 47.53
N ASP A 656 1.11 -28.55 47.54
CA ASP A 656 1.26 -27.45 48.51
C ASP A 656 1.79 -26.16 47.81
N GLY A 657 1.57 -24.97 48.42
CA GLY A 657 2.41 -23.77 48.17
C GLY A 657 1.66 -22.43 48.00
N ALA A 658 1.50 -21.69 49.10
CA ALA A 658 0.67 -20.49 49.25
C ALA A 658 1.26 -19.14 48.77
N SER A 659 0.39 -18.19 48.39
CA SER A 659 0.35 -16.77 48.87
C SER A 659 -0.76 -16.00 48.11
N ALA A 660 -1.96 -15.86 48.67
CA ALA A 660 -2.43 -14.74 49.50
C ALA A 660 -2.93 -13.51 48.70
N CYS A 661 -4.23 -13.46 48.42
CA CYS A 661 -4.98 -12.21 48.40
C CYS A 661 -6.44 -12.46 48.80
N GLY A 662 -6.77 -12.09 50.04
CA GLY A 662 -8.13 -12.15 50.54
C GLY A 662 -8.15 -11.92 52.04
N LEU A 663 -8.42 -10.69 52.45
CA LEU A 663 -9.31 -10.38 53.58
C LEU A 663 -9.47 -8.86 53.70
N LEU A 664 -10.68 -8.44 54.10
CA LEU A 664 -11.09 -7.07 54.48
C LEU A 664 -11.75 -6.21 53.40
N SER A 665 -12.81 -6.76 52.78
CA SER A 665 -14.08 -6.04 52.82
C SER A 665 -14.78 -6.36 54.15
N LEU A 666 -15.17 -5.32 54.90
CA LEU A 666 -16.21 -5.25 55.94
C LEU A 666 -15.69 -4.52 57.19
N ILE A 667 -16.21 -3.31 57.42
CA ILE A 667 -16.91 -2.87 58.64
C ILE A 667 -17.54 -1.50 58.36
N CYS A 668 -18.88 -1.43 58.47
CA CYS A 668 -19.79 -0.34 58.87
C CYS A 668 -19.35 1.13 58.63
N GLY A 669 -20.09 2.00 57.95
CA GLY A 669 -21.45 2.46 58.29
C GLY A 669 -21.47 4.01 58.41
N PRO A 670 -22.65 4.67 58.36
CA PRO A 670 -22.93 5.94 57.66
C PRO A 670 -23.01 7.20 58.55
N PHE A 671 -23.08 8.43 57.99
CA PHE A 671 -24.05 9.52 58.33
C PHE A 671 -23.71 10.95 57.81
N LEU A 672 -24.78 11.66 57.39
CA LEU A 672 -25.09 13.12 57.41
C LEU A 672 -24.27 14.09 56.52
N LYS A 673 -24.85 14.70 55.46
CA LYS A 673 -25.72 15.91 55.38
C LYS A 673 -25.03 17.24 55.76
N GLY A 674 -25.00 18.20 54.81
CA GLY A 674 -24.91 19.65 55.09
C GLY A 674 -24.29 20.50 53.96
N THR A 675 -25.12 21.21 53.20
CA THR A 675 -24.80 22.37 52.32
C THR A 675 -24.45 23.62 53.17
N PRO A 676 -23.89 24.77 52.65
CA PRO A 676 -24.14 25.36 51.33
C PRO A 676 -22.98 26.13 50.64
N PHE A 677 -23.40 26.69 49.50
CA PHE A 677 -22.76 27.33 48.36
C PHE A 677 -22.25 28.78 48.61
N GLU A 678 -21.28 29.19 47.79
CA GLU A 678 -20.94 30.55 47.31
C GLU A 678 -20.35 31.64 48.23
N GLU A 679 -19.07 31.95 47.99
CA GLU A 679 -18.40 33.27 47.83
C GLU A 679 -16.89 32.96 47.90
N GLN A 680 -16.01 33.26 46.95
CA GLN A 680 -15.82 34.51 46.23
C GLN A 680 -14.88 34.25 45.04
N LEU A 681 -15.27 34.73 43.87
CA LEU A 681 -14.39 34.95 42.72
C LEU A 681 -13.20 35.80 43.13
N GLY A 682 -11.99 35.33 42.84
CA GLY A 682 -10.75 36.08 43.00
C GLY A 682 -9.71 35.61 42.01
N MET A 683 -9.71 36.23 40.83
CA MET A 683 -8.62 36.14 39.86
C MET A 683 -7.28 36.48 40.55
N ASN A 684 -6.24 35.67 40.32
CA ASN A 684 -4.92 36.20 40.01
C ASN A 684 -3.98 35.13 39.46
N ASP A 685 -3.48 35.46 38.28
CA ASP A 685 -2.33 34.91 37.59
C ASP A 685 -1.06 35.20 38.41
N GLN A 686 -0.27 34.16 38.69
CA GLN A 686 1.20 34.16 38.87
C GLN A 686 1.68 32.89 39.59
N SER A 687 2.65 32.25 38.94
CA SER A 687 3.91 31.72 39.51
C SER A 687 4.19 30.25 39.26
N ASN A 688 4.86 30.04 38.12
CA ASN A 688 6.01 29.15 38.02
C ASN A 688 6.96 29.38 39.21
N LYS A 689 7.13 28.40 40.11
CA LYS A 689 8.29 28.33 41.01
C LYS A 689 8.78 26.90 41.16
N ARG A 690 9.98 26.70 40.62
CA ARG A 690 10.91 25.62 40.92
C ARG A 690 11.10 25.48 42.44
N LEU A 691 11.09 24.26 42.94
CA LEU A 691 11.92 23.85 44.08
C LEU A 691 12.62 22.54 43.71
N ILE A 692 13.95 22.62 43.62
CA ILE A 692 14.87 21.49 43.69
C ILE A 692 15.17 21.28 45.18
N GLY A 693 15.16 20.02 45.64
CA GLY A 693 15.63 19.65 46.97
C GLY A 693 15.43 18.16 47.30
N ASP A 694 16.44 17.36 46.93
CA ASP A 694 16.96 16.13 47.55
C ASP A 694 16.13 14.83 47.69
N ASN A 695 16.67 13.79 47.03
CA ASN A 695 16.36 12.35 47.07
C ASN A 695 17.02 11.67 48.30
N PRO A 696 16.89 10.34 48.56
CA PRO A 696 15.92 9.32 48.10
C PRO A 696 15.43 8.38 49.24
N ALA A 697 14.25 7.74 49.12
CA ALA A 697 14.01 6.34 49.56
C ALA A 697 12.56 5.90 49.33
N ASN A 698 12.43 4.66 48.86
CA ASN A 698 11.23 3.84 48.70
C ASN A 698 10.32 4.11 47.49
N GLY A 699 10.45 3.22 46.52
CA GLY A 699 9.56 3.08 45.38
C GLY A 699 8.15 2.66 45.78
N GLY A 700 7.18 3.39 45.25
CA GLY A 700 5.80 2.99 45.09
C GLY A 700 5.40 3.14 43.61
N PRO A 701 4.46 2.33 43.11
CA PRO A 701 4.04 2.42 41.72
C PRO A 701 3.36 3.77 41.47
N VAL A 702 3.83 4.46 40.44
CA VAL A 702 3.19 5.63 39.84
C VAL A 702 1.78 5.22 39.44
N THR A 703 0.77 5.71 40.15
CA THR A 703 -0.61 5.67 39.66
C THR A 703 -0.63 6.52 38.39
N ALA A 704 -0.80 5.86 37.25
CA ALA A 704 -1.11 6.52 35.99
C ALA A 704 -2.34 7.39 36.23
N ASN A 705 -2.15 8.71 36.16
CA ASN A 705 -3.25 9.64 36.08
C ASN A 705 -4.12 9.19 34.91
N ALA A 706 -5.38 8.85 35.19
CA ALA A 706 -6.39 8.80 34.17
C ALA A 706 -6.40 10.17 33.50
N ILE A 707 -6.03 10.22 32.21
CA ILE A 707 -6.33 11.35 31.36
C ILE A 707 -7.85 11.33 31.21
N VAL A 708 -8.53 12.08 32.07
CA VAL A 708 -9.91 12.48 31.83
C VAL A 708 -9.82 13.45 30.66
N ASP A 709 -10.33 13.04 29.50
CA ASP A 709 -10.44 13.90 28.33
C ASP A 709 -11.42 15.04 28.66
N GLU A 710 -10.89 16.21 29.05
CA GLU A 710 -11.65 17.42 29.35
C GLU A 710 -12.13 18.14 28.07
N THR A 711 -12.53 17.41 27.03
CA THR A 711 -13.05 18.00 25.78
C THR A 711 -14.58 17.95 25.75
N HIS A 712 -15.23 18.66 26.66
CA HIS A 712 -16.66 18.95 26.53
C HIS A 712 -16.87 20.09 25.54
N GLY A 713 -17.09 19.76 24.25
CA GLY A 713 -17.48 20.73 23.22
C GLY A 713 -16.70 20.63 21.91
N PHE A 714 -17.04 21.47 20.94
CA PHE A 714 -16.26 21.66 19.71
C PHE A 714 -14.81 21.99 20.03
N SER A 715 -13.87 21.43 19.26
CA SER A 715 -12.47 21.77 19.44
C SER A 715 -12.21 23.26 19.11
N LYS A 716 -11.23 23.85 19.79
CA LYS A 716 -10.80 25.24 19.53
C LYS A 716 -10.40 25.43 18.07
N ASP A 717 -9.81 24.40 17.47
CA ASP A 717 -9.24 24.46 16.13
C ASP A 717 -10.36 24.39 15.08
N VAL A 718 -11.43 23.63 15.33
CA VAL A 718 -12.65 23.64 14.48
C VAL A 718 -13.23 25.05 14.43
N CYS A 719 -13.37 25.70 15.59
CA CYS A 719 -13.91 27.05 15.68
C CYS A 719 -13.03 28.09 14.97
N ARG A 720 -11.71 27.98 15.08
CA ARG A 720 -10.77 28.86 14.36
C ARG A 720 -10.85 28.67 12.85
N SER A 721 -10.90 27.42 12.38
CA SER A 721 -11.03 27.14 10.94
C SER A 721 -12.39 27.59 10.39
N MET A 722 -13.47 27.51 11.17
CA MET A 722 -14.77 28.05 10.78
C MET A 722 -14.76 29.57 10.61
N VAL A 723 -14.07 30.29 11.51
CA VAL A 723 -13.86 31.73 11.37
C VAL A 723 -13.02 32.02 10.13
N ALA A 724 -11.84 31.39 10.01
CA ALA A 724 -10.93 31.62 8.89
C ALA A 724 -11.55 31.34 7.51
N MET A 725 -12.49 30.40 7.42
CA MET A 725 -13.20 30.07 6.17
C MET A 725 -14.03 31.23 5.60
N LEU A 726 -14.57 32.10 6.46
CA LEU A 726 -15.51 33.16 6.06
C LEU A 726 -15.00 34.57 6.35
N ASP A 727 -13.89 34.68 7.07
CA ASP A 727 -13.20 35.92 7.40
C ASP A 727 -12.44 36.45 6.17
N ALA A 728 -13.15 37.19 5.32
CA ALA A 728 -12.62 37.70 4.07
C ALA A 728 -11.63 38.86 4.27
N ASP A 729 -11.75 39.60 5.37
CA ASP A 729 -10.92 40.77 5.69
C ASP A 729 -9.70 40.45 6.56
N LYS A 730 -9.58 39.19 6.99
CA LYS A 730 -8.51 38.65 7.84
C LYS A 730 -8.47 39.29 9.23
N SER A 731 -9.61 39.75 9.74
CA SER A 731 -9.73 40.38 11.07
C SER A 731 -9.51 39.40 12.23
N GLY A 732 -9.62 38.10 11.97
CA GLY A 732 -9.68 37.02 12.94
C GLY A 732 -11.07 36.81 13.54
N LYS A 733 -12.12 37.41 12.96
CA LYS A 733 -13.48 37.46 13.49
C LYS A 733 -14.52 37.51 12.36
N LEU A 734 -15.80 37.38 12.74
CA LEU A 734 -16.91 37.37 11.79
C LEU A 734 -17.87 38.54 12.02
N GLY A 735 -18.14 39.29 10.94
CA GLY A 735 -19.27 40.21 10.87
C GLY A 735 -20.62 39.49 10.78
N PHE A 736 -21.72 40.24 10.83
CA PHE A 736 -23.07 39.65 10.85
C PHE A 736 -23.39 38.80 9.60
N GLU A 737 -22.99 39.25 8.41
CA GLU A 737 -23.26 38.54 7.15
C GLU A 737 -22.44 37.24 7.03
N GLU A 738 -21.18 37.28 7.46
CA GLU A 738 -20.29 36.11 7.51
C GLU A 738 -20.80 35.10 8.56
N PHE A 739 -21.21 35.58 9.73
CA PHE A 739 -21.81 34.76 10.78
C PHE A 739 -23.13 34.10 10.36
N GLU A 740 -24.00 34.85 9.66
CA GLU A 740 -25.25 34.31 9.08
C GLU A 740 -24.96 33.19 8.08
N THR A 741 -23.96 33.39 7.22
CA THR A 741 -23.51 32.39 6.24
C THR A 741 -22.95 31.15 6.95
N LEU A 742 -22.12 31.34 7.98
CA LEU A 742 -21.54 30.25 8.75
C LEU A 742 -22.60 29.36 9.39
N LEU A 743 -23.57 29.96 10.07
CA LEU A 743 -24.62 29.19 10.75
C LEU A 743 -25.51 28.43 9.76
N SER A 744 -25.73 28.97 8.57
CA SER A 744 -26.44 28.27 7.49
C SER A 744 -25.69 27.01 7.02
N GLU A 745 -24.38 27.13 6.78
CA GLU A 745 -23.53 25.98 6.38
C GLU A 745 -23.44 24.92 7.49
N ILE A 746 -23.24 25.35 8.75
CA ILE A 746 -23.22 24.45 9.90
C ILE A 746 -24.55 23.71 10.05
N ALA A 747 -25.68 24.41 9.89
CA ALA A 747 -27.00 23.77 9.96
C ALA A 747 -27.18 22.72 8.87
N LYS A 748 -26.71 23.01 7.64
CA LYS A 748 -26.72 22.05 6.53
C LYS A 748 -25.87 20.82 6.84
N TRP A 749 -24.62 21.00 7.26
CA TRP A 749 -23.73 19.88 7.59
C TRP A 749 -24.26 19.05 8.77
N LYS A 750 -24.83 19.70 9.80
CA LYS A 750 -25.49 19.01 10.92
C LYS A 750 -26.66 18.14 10.45
N ALA A 751 -27.52 18.68 9.59
CA ALA A 751 -28.66 17.94 9.07
C ALA A 751 -28.21 16.69 8.31
N ILE A 752 -27.17 16.83 7.48
CA ILE A 752 -26.58 15.72 6.73
C ILE A 752 -26.00 14.69 7.69
N PHE A 753 -25.18 15.11 8.66
CA PHE A 753 -24.60 14.20 9.65
C PHE A 753 -25.66 13.35 10.35
N LYS A 754 -26.80 13.94 10.73
CA LYS A 754 -27.92 13.22 11.36
C LYS A 754 -28.61 12.19 10.47
N VAL A 755 -28.51 12.32 9.16
CA VAL A 755 -29.02 11.29 8.23
C VAL A 755 -28.17 10.02 8.33
N TYR A 756 -26.86 10.17 8.57
CA TYR A 756 -25.91 9.05 8.62
C TYR A 756 -25.67 8.53 10.06
N ASP A 757 -25.84 9.36 11.10
CA ASP A 757 -25.81 8.93 12.51
C ASP A 757 -27.17 8.35 12.94
N VAL A 758 -27.55 7.23 12.33
CA VAL A 758 -28.86 6.56 12.54
C VAL A 758 -29.08 6.18 14.01
N GLU A 759 -28.01 5.83 14.71
CA GLU A 759 -28.04 5.42 16.12
C GLU A 759 -27.92 6.60 17.10
N ASN A 760 -27.78 7.82 16.60
CA ASN A 760 -27.61 9.05 17.38
C ASN A 760 -26.47 8.96 18.42
N THR A 761 -25.35 8.39 17.98
CA THR A 761 -24.15 8.14 18.78
C THR A 761 -23.21 9.35 18.82
N GLY A 762 -23.43 10.34 17.96
CA GLY A 762 -22.51 11.45 17.73
C GLY A 762 -21.31 11.04 16.88
N ARG A 763 -21.37 9.88 16.21
CA ARG A 763 -20.33 9.33 15.34
C ARG A 763 -20.95 8.70 14.08
N VAL A 764 -20.30 8.90 12.95
CA VAL A 764 -20.64 8.21 11.69
C VAL A 764 -19.56 7.20 11.34
N SER A 765 -19.92 6.13 10.64
CA SER A 765 -18.93 5.22 10.08
C SER A 765 -18.12 5.94 9.01
N GLY A 766 -16.80 5.75 8.99
CA GLY A 766 -15.98 6.33 7.93
C GLY A 766 -16.40 5.84 6.52
N PHE A 767 -17.00 4.65 6.39
CA PHE A 767 -17.42 4.12 5.09
C PHE A 767 -18.53 4.99 4.49
N GLN A 768 -19.28 5.69 5.34
CA GLN A 768 -20.31 6.63 4.96
C GLN A 768 -19.76 8.05 4.73
N LEU A 769 -18.48 8.32 5.00
CA LEU A 769 -17.90 9.66 4.86
C LEU A 769 -18.03 10.18 3.44
N ARG A 770 -17.76 9.34 2.43
CA ARG A 770 -17.90 9.70 1.01
C ARG A 770 -19.33 10.17 0.72
N GLU A 771 -20.33 9.35 1.04
CA GLU A 771 -21.74 9.65 0.79
C GLU A 771 -22.21 10.89 1.57
N ALA A 772 -21.73 11.07 2.81
CA ALA A 772 -22.05 12.23 3.64
C ALA A 772 -21.46 13.53 3.05
N LEU A 773 -20.21 13.52 2.57
CA LEU A 773 -19.59 14.67 1.93
C LEU A 773 -20.18 14.94 0.54
N HIS A 774 -20.51 13.90 -0.21
CA HIS A 774 -21.23 13.99 -1.47
C HIS A 774 -22.59 14.65 -1.28
N SER A 775 -23.36 14.24 -0.26
CA SER A 775 -24.63 14.87 0.13
C SER A 775 -24.48 16.35 0.52
N ALA A 776 -23.30 16.74 1.04
CA ALA A 776 -22.97 18.13 1.34
C ALA A 776 -22.61 18.95 0.10
N GLY A 777 -22.38 18.29 -1.04
CA GLY A 777 -22.04 18.88 -2.34
C GLY A 777 -20.56 18.76 -2.70
N TYR A 778 -19.80 17.90 -2.01
CA TYR A 778 -18.38 17.69 -2.25
C TYR A 778 -18.10 16.29 -2.81
N HIS A 779 -17.62 16.23 -4.05
CA HIS A 779 -17.12 15.00 -4.67
C HIS A 779 -15.63 14.86 -4.38
N LEU A 780 -15.23 13.65 -3.99
CA LEU A 780 -13.87 13.36 -3.52
C LEU A 780 -13.46 11.97 -4.00
N ASN A 781 -12.22 11.85 -4.46
CA ASN A 781 -11.60 10.56 -4.73
C ASN A 781 -11.10 9.90 -3.43
N ASN A 782 -10.71 8.63 -3.54
CA ASN A 782 -10.17 7.82 -2.45
C ASN A 782 -8.93 8.47 -1.82
N ARG A 783 -8.05 9.07 -2.62
CA ARG A 783 -6.82 9.71 -2.11
C ARG A 783 -7.14 10.82 -1.11
N VAL A 784 -8.10 11.69 -1.42
CA VAL A 784 -8.52 12.76 -0.49
C VAL A 784 -9.29 12.17 0.70
N LEU A 785 -10.17 11.20 0.47
CA LEU A 785 -10.94 10.55 1.54
C LEU A 785 -10.04 9.84 2.55
N ASN A 786 -9.00 9.14 2.11
CA ASN A 786 -8.06 8.45 2.99
C ASN A 786 -7.29 9.45 3.84
N VAL A 787 -6.84 10.59 3.28
CA VAL A 787 -6.21 11.67 4.04
C VAL A 787 -7.15 12.20 5.14
N LEU A 788 -8.44 12.34 4.86
CA LEU A 788 -9.43 12.72 5.87
C LEU A 788 -9.62 11.62 6.92
N GLY A 789 -9.67 10.36 6.51
CA GLY A 789 -9.74 9.19 7.39
C GLY A 789 -8.56 9.10 8.35
N HIS A 790 -7.32 9.27 7.86
CA HIS A 790 -6.13 9.25 8.69
C HIS A 790 -6.05 10.43 9.68
N ARG A 791 -6.58 11.60 9.29
CA ARG A 791 -6.48 12.82 10.10
C ARG A 791 -7.60 12.97 11.12
N TYR A 792 -8.82 12.60 10.75
CA TYR A 792 -10.05 12.86 11.49
C TYR A 792 -10.82 11.59 11.87
N GLY A 793 -10.39 10.42 11.39
CA GLY A 793 -10.93 9.13 11.80
C GLY A 793 -10.40 8.69 13.15
N SER A 794 -11.27 8.07 13.94
CA SER A 794 -10.92 7.41 15.19
C SER A 794 -10.33 6.02 14.92
N ARG A 795 -9.70 5.41 15.94
CA ARG A 795 -9.11 4.06 15.84
C ARG A 795 -10.11 2.97 15.47
N ASP A 796 -11.39 3.18 15.75
CA ASP A 796 -12.50 2.28 15.36
C ASP A 796 -13.08 2.58 13.97
N GLY A 797 -12.41 3.42 13.16
CA GLY A 797 -12.85 3.74 11.79
C GLY A 797 -14.13 4.58 11.75
N LYS A 798 -14.38 5.40 12.77
CA LYS A 798 -15.54 6.28 12.87
C LYS A 798 -15.10 7.74 12.88
N ILE A 799 -16.02 8.65 12.59
CA ILE A 799 -15.76 10.08 12.55
C ILE A 799 -16.75 10.77 13.48
N ALA A 800 -16.24 11.56 14.43
CA ALA A 800 -17.06 12.32 15.36
C ALA A 800 -17.72 13.52 14.66
N PHE A 801 -18.77 14.07 15.26
CA PHE A 801 -19.49 15.20 14.66
C PHE A 801 -18.60 16.43 14.44
N ASP A 802 -17.77 16.79 15.41
CA ASP A 802 -16.85 17.93 15.30
C ASP A 802 -15.77 17.70 14.23
N ASP A 803 -15.25 16.47 14.13
CA ASP A 803 -14.34 16.04 13.08
C ASP A 803 -14.98 16.09 11.69
N PHE A 804 -16.25 15.70 11.56
CA PHE A 804 -17.00 15.83 10.31
C PHE A 804 -17.17 17.29 9.87
N ILE A 805 -17.50 18.19 10.81
CA ILE A 805 -17.57 19.63 10.54
C ILE A 805 -16.21 20.15 10.09
N MET A 806 -15.11 19.73 10.74
CA MET A 806 -13.76 20.10 10.32
C MET A 806 -13.46 19.64 8.89
N CYS A 807 -13.80 18.40 8.52
CA CYS A 807 -13.65 17.92 7.14
C CYS A 807 -14.36 18.84 6.15
N ALA A 808 -15.63 19.15 6.38
CA ALA A 808 -16.45 19.96 5.49
C ALA A 808 -15.91 21.40 5.36
N VAL A 809 -15.53 22.02 6.48
CA VAL A 809 -14.89 23.35 6.52
C VAL A 809 -13.61 23.35 5.68
N LYS A 810 -12.70 22.41 5.94
CA LYS A 810 -11.40 22.34 5.24
C LYS A 810 -11.57 22.11 3.74
N ILE A 811 -12.43 21.19 3.34
CA ILE A 811 -12.70 20.92 1.92
C ILE A 811 -13.23 22.16 1.23
N LYS A 812 -14.24 22.82 1.81
CA LYS A 812 -14.82 24.05 1.27
C LYS A 812 -13.76 25.15 1.13
N THR A 813 -13.01 25.43 2.20
CA THR A 813 -11.94 26.44 2.22
C THR A 813 -10.91 26.19 1.12
N TYR A 814 -10.40 24.95 0.99
CA TYR A 814 -9.37 24.66 -0.01
C TYR A 814 -9.91 24.66 -1.44
N MET A 815 -11.13 24.16 -1.68
CA MET A 815 -11.74 24.24 -3.00
C MET A 815 -12.00 25.70 -3.42
N ASP A 816 -12.41 26.55 -2.49
CA ASP A 816 -12.67 27.97 -2.77
C ASP A 816 -11.37 28.73 -3.04
N ILE A 817 -10.32 28.53 -2.22
CA ILE A 817 -8.98 29.10 -2.47
C ILE A 817 -8.44 28.66 -3.83
N PHE A 818 -8.61 27.38 -4.19
CA PHE A 818 -8.15 26.85 -5.47
C PHE A 818 -8.91 27.51 -6.64
N LYS A 819 -10.23 27.56 -6.57
CA LYS A 819 -11.08 28.18 -7.60
C LYS A 819 -10.85 29.68 -7.76
N GLU A 820 -10.51 30.39 -6.69
CA GLU A 820 -10.15 31.81 -6.74
C GLU A 820 -8.91 32.04 -7.64
N ARG A 821 -8.00 31.06 -7.69
CA ARG A 821 -6.74 31.13 -8.45
C ARG A 821 -6.80 30.47 -9.82
N ASP A 822 -7.59 29.41 -10.00
CA ASP A 822 -7.82 28.77 -11.30
C ASP A 822 -8.83 29.55 -12.15
N THR A 823 -8.44 30.76 -12.57
CA THR A 823 -9.29 31.63 -13.41
C THR A 823 -9.51 31.09 -14.83
N GLU A 824 -8.58 30.26 -15.32
CA GLU A 824 -8.62 29.65 -16.65
C GLU A 824 -9.37 28.31 -16.70
N LYS A 825 -9.69 27.72 -15.53
CA LYS A 825 -10.35 26.42 -15.38
C LYS A 825 -9.57 25.29 -16.03
N ASN A 826 -8.25 25.32 -15.85
CA ASN A 826 -7.35 24.30 -16.38
C ASN A 826 -6.93 23.26 -15.31
N GLU A 827 -7.60 23.26 -14.15
CA GLU A 827 -7.31 22.40 -13.00
C GLU A 827 -5.89 22.61 -12.44
N THR A 828 -5.33 23.79 -12.63
CA THR A 828 -4.06 24.20 -12.02
C THR A 828 -4.17 25.58 -11.38
N ALA A 829 -3.55 25.74 -10.21
CA ALA A 829 -3.48 27.01 -9.51
C ALA A 829 -2.02 27.30 -9.14
N THR A 830 -1.56 28.53 -9.43
CA THR A 830 -0.21 28.96 -9.12
C THR A 830 -0.21 29.90 -7.91
N PHE A 831 0.71 29.64 -6.99
CA PHE A 831 0.90 30.42 -5.77
C PHE A 831 2.38 30.78 -5.66
N THR A 832 2.66 32.00 -5.21
CA THR A 832 4.01 32.29 -4.68
C THR A 832 4.20 31.59 -3.33
N LEU A 833 5.45 31.42 -2.88
CA LEU A 833 5.73 30.83 -1.57
C LEU A 833 5.06 31.62 -0.43
N GLU A 834 5.05 32.95 -0.53
CA GLU A 834 4.40 33.83 0.44
C GLU A 834 2.89 33.61 0.47
N GLU A 835 2.23 33.61 -0.70
CA GLU A 835 0.79 33.35 -0.81
C GLU A 835 0.42 31.95 -0.32
N TRP A 836 1.25 30.95 -0.63
CA TRP A 836 1.05 29.59 -0.16
C TRP A 836 1.11 29.50 1.37
N ILE A 837 2.11 30.11 2.00
CA ILE A 837 2.25 30.16 3.46
C ILE A 837 1.06 30.91 4.07
N GLU A 838 0.69 32.07 3.51
CA GLU A 838 -0.41 32.87 4.02
C GLU A 838 -1.74 32.10 3.97
N ARG A 839 -2.08 31.49 2.83
CA ARG A 839 -3.32 30.74 2.65
C ARG A 839 -3.36 29.45 3.47
N THR A 840 -2.23 28.76 3.66
CA THR A 840 -2.18 27.54 4.46
C THR A 840 -2.28 27.81 5.96
N ILE A 841 -1.67 28.90 6.45
CA ILE A 841 -1.79 29.31 7.86
C ILE A 841 -3.21 29.79 8.17
N TYR A 842 -3.82 30.54 7.25
CA TYR A 842 -5.14 31.15 7.42
C TYR A 842 -6.28 30.28 6.85
N SER A 843 -6.14 28.95 6.92
CA SER A 843 -7.14 27.98 6.45
C SER A 843 -7.62 27.04 7.54
#